data_AF-A0A4S4M1H9-F1
#
_entry.id   AF-A0A4S4M1H9-F1
#
_cell.length_a   1.000
_cell.length_b   1.000
_cell.length_c   1.000
_cell.angle_alpha   90.00
_cell.angle_beta   90.00
_cell.angle_gamma   90.00
#
_symmetry.space_group_name_H-M   'P 1'
#
loop_
_entity.id
_entity.type
_entity.pdbx_description
1 polymer ?
#
loop_
_entity_poly.entity_id
_entity_poly.type
_entity_poly.pdbx_seq_one_letter_code
_entity_poly.pdbx_strand_id
1 'polypeptide(L)'
;MESQTGHPNLPDSDEALIQAVNDAYSARATTGASSAYASRVAHAFGYTPEELERIPAESHMGLSCGNPVASASLREGEKVIDLGSGGGVDIFLAASKVGPSGQAIGLDMSPDMIQLARANAKKAGLYPPRVAFVHAQLAEALPLASDSVDCVLSNCVVNLLPPAGKARLLGEVCRVLKPGGRVCLDDIIAKQTLPDDIRNDLACYVGCISGAIQIDEYKNILTAAGLQDITFVDIKGDLNVYFQGGCDTQSTAMCCNPSALSNVNIYALKPHASKSDGAELPSPDPLLRWWDAYPAVRSVDLPQLSVQDVSKLVRDPAQRDFAVIDVRRNDHSGGHVRGSFQRPAQTFYDDLEKIYEQFKDVGKVIFYCNTSNGRGPRCAGWYQDYLTARGNTKSASYVMRGGIKAWLEEFEGQEELVDRDPVAGLLKVKFKVRTPSLRSNNLPCPATSPASASTAHRRTSSLPRRPLRCLSITVLLFLAAFLLLRSYRTEDASSTIWLPPPLTVRPSLPPNYYDWYEREKQLPQHDVSLPYPQGREGKYLWIANHIVAVACAGAGLGWGNAMQEAMLNAHLAYMSRRILVFDNYTWNAEPGDYSEYGGNLIPSRIPLTALLSGPMAGAPFAPPAEVPPAVIPEFFRKVCETKTVINPSEVNEHLPEASGATVMQAWIDKLAQVEDGCVEIDSKALQIFDFWLFGNASRLLDLWPSFSKSPILSQFAWSPLIVSAVEVNRALIHPSIVPGETQMEQRAQLSGLLALHVRRGDFAEHCINLANWTAHYTGFNEIPSLPDRFDPPAGGGSGWNTPENYDVYRARCYPTIEQIVARVEAVCATEAGKNLDRVYVLTNGPREWLKALKDALAKVKKWKSVRTSRELRLTWEQKFVAQAIDMMIAQRAQVFIGNGFSSLTANVNILRLAQGFEPDTMRFW
;
A
#
# COMPACT_ATOMS: atom_id res chain seq x y z
N MET A 1 -1.97 58.68 35.04
CA MET A 1 -2.51 58.16 33.78
C MET A 1 -1.51 57.13 33.29
N GLU A 2 -1.70 55.89 33.71
CA GLU A 2 -0.82 54.76 33.38
C GLU A 2 -0.97 54.38 31.91
N SER A 3 0.16 54.10 31.26
CA SER A 3 0.27 53.80 29.84
C SER A 3 -0.29 52.42 29.51
N GLN A 4 -1.35 52.38 28.72
CA GLN A 4 -1.86 51.17 28.06
C GLN A 4 -0.84 50.64 27.05
N THR A 5 -0.09 49.60 27.44
CA THR A 5 0.49 48.64 26.50
C THR A 5 -0.42 47.41 26.46
N GLY A 6 -1.62 47.57 25.89
CA GLY A 6 -2.57 46.48 25.71
C GLY A 6 -2.43 45.90 24.31
N HIS A 7 -2.20 44.59 24.20
CA HIS A 7 -2.31 43.87 22.93
C HIS A 7 -3.75 44.02 22.36
N PRO A 8 -3.93 43.98 21.03
CA PRO A 8 -5.24 44.17 20.42
C PRO A 8 -6.20 43.03 20.81
N ASN A 9 -7.41 43.40 21.23
CA ASN A 9 -8.50 42.45 21.50
C ASN A 9 -8.99 41.80 20.20
N LEU A 10 -9.67 40.65 20.32
CA LEU A 10 -10.34 40.00 19.20
C LEU A 10 -11.41 40.90 18.55
N PRO A 11 -11.52 40.90 17.22
CA PRO A 11 -12.62 41.56 16.51
C PRO A 11 -14.00 41.02 16.91
N ASP A 12 -15.01 41.90 16.89
CA ASP A 12 -16.38 41.58 17.29
C ASP A 12 -17.16 40.71 16.26
N SER A 13 -16.59 40.43 15.07
CA SER A 13 -17.22 39.62 14.03
C SER A 13 -16.33 38.53 13.48
N ASP A 14 -16.94 37.38 13.12
CA ASP A 14 -16.28 36.23 12.50
C ASP A 14 -15.53 36.61 11.21
N GLU A 15 -16.11 37.49 10.38
CA GLU A 15 -15.50 37.96 9.13
C GLU A 15 -14.22 38.77 9.40
N ALA A 16 -14.27 39.69 10.37
CA ALA A 16 -13.11 40.51 10.73
C ALA A 16 -12.01 39.66 11.39
N LEU A 17 -12.39 38.63 12.15
CA LEU A 17 -11.47 37.68 12.75
C LEU A 17 -10.74 36.84 11.69
N ILE A 18 -11.48 36.28 10.72
CA ILE A 18 -10.90 35.53 9.60
C ILE A 18 -9.99 36.43 8.77
N GLN A 19 -10.39 37.68 8.51
CA GLN A 19 -9.55 38.64 7.79
C GLN A 19 -8.26 38.95 8.56
N ALA A 20 -8.32 39.15 9.87
CA ALA A 20 -7.14 39.42 10.69
C ALA A 20 -6.15 38.23 10.69
N VAL A 21 -6.66 37.00 10.75
CA VAL A 21 -5.83 35.79 10.56
C VAL A 21 -5.21 35.79 9.15
N ASN A 22 -6.01 35.99 8.11
CA ASN A 22 -5.53 36.02 6.74
C ASN A 22 -4.41 37.05 6.53
N ASP A 23 -4.58 38.27 7.06
CA ASP A 23 -3.59 39.34 6.94
C ASP A 23 -2.27 38.98 7.63
N ALA A 24 -2.33 38.35 8.82
CA ALA A 24 -1.13 37.91 9.54
C ALA A 24 -0.37 36.81 8.77
N TYR A 25 -1.07 35.83 8.20
CA TYR A 25 -0.46 34.76 7.43
C TYR A 25 0.04 35.26 6.06
N SER A 26 -0.68 36.15 5.38
CA SER A 26 -0.21 36.84 4.17
C SER A 26 1.06 37.67 4.43
N ALA A 27 1.13 38.37 5.57
CA ALA A 27 2.35 39.06 5.97
C ALA A 27 3.51 38.08 6.18
N ARG A 28 3.26 36.90 6.74
CA ARG A 28 4.29 35.85 6.89
C ARG A 28 4.75 35.26 5.56
N ALA A 29 3.84 35.06 4.60
CA ALA A 29 4.16 34.58 3.26
C ALA A 29 5.09 35.54 2.49
N THR A 30 4.89 36.85 2.68
CA THR A 30 5.66 37.89 1.99
C THR A 30 6.99 38.21 2.68
N THR A 31 7.03 38.16 4.01
CA THR A 31 8.25 38.46 4.80
C THR A 31 9.16 37.24 5.01
N GLY A 32 8.60 36.03 4.95
CA GLY A 32 9.31 34.78 5.21
C GLY A 32 9.63 34.55 6.69
N ALA A 33 10.38 33.47 6.94
CA ALA A 33 10.90 33.13 8.26
C ALA A 33 12.42 32.97 8.18
N SER A 34 13.15 33.27 9.26
CA SER A 34 14.55 32.86 9.31
C SER A 34 14.64 31.34 9.29
N SER A 35 15.55 30.79 8.49
CA SER A 35 15.74 29.33 8.36
C SER A 35 16.00 28.67 9.72
N ALA A 36 16.84 29.31 10.56
CA ALA A 36 17.12 28.83 11.91
C ALA A 36 15.87 28.77 12.80
N TYR A 37 14.95 29.74 12.70
CA TYR A 37 13.67 29.67 13.43
C TYR A 37 12.78 28.56 12.88
N ALA A 38 12.60 28.52 11.56
CA ALA A 38 11.72 27.56 10.90
C ALA A 38 12.13 26.11 11.15
N SER A 39 13.42 25.79 11.06
CA SER A 39 13.94 24.44 11.30
C SER A 39 13.83 24.03 12.78
N ARG A 40 14.06 24.97 13.74
CA ARG A 40 13.88 24.68 15.17
C ARG A 40 12.43 24.30 15.49
N VAL A 41 11.46 25.07 14.98
CA VAL A 41 10.04 24.79 15.17
C VAL A 41 9.67 23.44 14.52
N ALA A 42 10.08 23.20 13.27
CA ALA A 42 9.77 21.95 12.58
C ALA A 42 10.34 20.72 13.32
N HIS A 43 11.58 20.78 13.80
CA HIS A 43 12.18 19.69 14.56
C HIS A 43 11.44 19.41 15.87
N ALA A 44 11.01 20.47 16.58
CA ALA A 44 10.27 20.34 17.85
C ALA A 44 8.92 19.59 17.70
N PHE A 45 8.36 19.59 16.48
CA PHE A 45 7.07 18.98 16.17
C PHE A 45 7.17 17.75 15.26
N GLY A 46 8.36 17.15 15.17
CA GLY A 46 8.53 15.80 14.61
C GLY A 46 8.83 15.74 13.11
N TYR A 47 9.23 16.85 12.48
CA TYR A 47 9.85 16.80 11.15
C TYR A 47 11.33 16.48 11.27
N THR A 48 11.80 15.50 10.50
CA THR A 48 13.21 15.11 10.47
C THR A 48 14.03 16.06 9.59
N PRO A 49 15.34 16.27 9.88
CA PRO A 49 16.21 17.04 8.99
C PRO A 49 16.18 16.54 7.54
N GLU A 50 16.15 15.21 7.35
CA GLU A 50 16.11 14.57 6.03
C GLU A 50 14.81 14.86 5.28
N GLU A 51 13.68 14.98 5.97
CA GLU A 51 12.40 15.39 5.37
C GLU A 51 12.45 16.87 4.95
N LEU A 52 13.02 17.75 5.77
CA LEU A 52 13.12 19.17 5.49
C LEU A 52 14.11 19.49 4.36
N GLU A 53 15.18 18.71 4.21
CA GLU A 53 16.14 18.84 3.10
C GLU A 53 15.55 18.46 1.73
N ARG A 54 14.49 17.63 1.72
CA ARG A 54 13.86 17.13 0.49
C ARG A 54 12.76 18.03 -0.06
N ILE A 55 12.40 19.09 0.64
CA ILE A 55 11.33 20.02 0.26
C ILE A 55 11.89 21.44 0.08
N PRO A 56 11.22 22.32 -0.67
CA PRO A 56 11.65 23.72 -0.80
C PRO A 56 11.79 24.39 0.57
N ALA A 57 12.91 25.04 0.84
CA ALA A 57 13.19 25.64 2.16
C ALA A 57 12.13 26.68 2.56
N GLU A 58 11.58 27.41 1.59
CA GLU A 58 10.54 28.42 1.81
C GLU A 58 9.14 27.82 2.03
N SER A 59 8.98 26.50 1.97
CA SER A 59 7.70 25.83 2.22
C SER A 59 7.35 25.68 3.70
N HIS A 60 8.36 25.72 4.59
CA HIS A 60 8.17 25.61 6.05
C HIS A 60 8.55 26.94 6.72
N MET A 61 7.57 27.62 7.33
CA MET A 61 7.75 28.96 7.91
C MET A 61 7.76 28.98 9.45
N GLY A 62 7.88 27.80 10.07
CA GLY A 62 7.83 27.64 11.53
C GLY A 62 6.49 28.02 12.14
N LEU A 63 5.40 27.64 11.47
CA LEU A 63 4.00 27.85 11.90
C LEU A 63 3.30 26.55 12.29
N SER A 64 3.92 25.40 12.02
CA SER A 64 3.39 24.06 12.32
C SER A 64 3.40 23.79 13.82
N CYS A 65 2.48 22.94 14.27
CA CYS A 65 2.39 22.46 15.65
C CYS A 65 2.38 20.93 15.78
N GLY A 66 2.46 20.22 14.65
CA GLY A 66 2.67 18.77 14.55
C GLY A 66 3.23 18.38 13.19
N ASN A 67 3.27 17.07 12.92
CA ASN A 67 3.61 16.47 11.62
C ASN A 67 2.51 15.45 11.26
N PRO A 68 1.38 15.90 10.67
CA PRO A 68 0.24 15.03 10.43
C PRO A 68 0.56 13.98 9.36
N VAL A 69 1.53 14.25 8.48
CA VAL A 69 1.98 13.34 7.42
C VAL A 69 2.64 12.08 7.99
N ALA A 70 3.43 12.19 9.07
CA ALA A 70 4.04 11.04 9.74
C ALA A 70 2.98 10.11 10.34
N SER A 71 1.92 10.70 10.87
CA SER A 71 0.79 10.04 11.52
C SER A 71 -0.24 9.46 10.55
N ALA A 72 -0.39 10.07 9.38
CA ALA A 72 -1.48 9.77 8.46
C ALA A 72 -1.37 8.42 7.74
N SER A 73 -0.24 7.71 7.83
CA SER A 73 -0.05 6.41 7.17
C SER A 73 -0.42 6.44 5.67
N LEU A 74 -0.04 7.53 4.98
CA LEU A 74 -0.32 7.75 3.55
C LEU A 74 0.22 6.60 2.70
N ARG A 75 -0.49 6.28 1.61
CA ARG A 75 -0.13 5.21 0.68
C ARG A 75 0.00 5.73 -0.75
N GLU A 76 0.80 5.04 -1.53
CA GLU A 76 0.88 5.27 -2.96
C GLU A 76 -0.52 5.19 -3.61
N GLY A 77 -0.83 6.13 -4.50
CA GLY A 77 -2.11 6.21 -5.21
C GLY A 77 -3.23 6.92 -4.45
N GLU A 78 -3.04 7.27 -3.16
CA GLU A 78 -4.07 8.00 -2.40
C GLU A 78 -4.24 9.45 -2.88
N LYS A 79 -5.47 9.95 -2.75
CA LYS A 79 -5.82 11.36 -2.90
C LYS A 79 -5.86 12.01 -1.53
N VAL A 80 -4.94 12.94 -1.29
CA VAL A 80 -4.72 13.59 0.00
C VAL A 80 -4.99 15.08 -0.12
N ILE A 81 -5.75 15.62 0.84
CA ILE A 81 -5.98 17.06 0.97
C ILE A 81 -5.31 17.56 2.23
N ASP A 82 -4.66 18.71 2.17
CA ASP A 82 -4.17 19.44 3.34
C ASP A 82 -4.94 20.75 3.51
N LEU A 83 -5.52 20.96 4.70
CA LEU A 83 -6.33 22.13 5.04
C LEU A 83 -5.46 23.17 5.74
N GLY A 84 -5.30 24.33 5.12
CA GLY A 84 -4.40 25.40 5.54
C GLY A 84 -2.94 25.08 5.19
N SER A 85 -2.71 24.68 3.94
CA SER A 85 -1.41 24.14 3.49
C SER A 85 -0.23 25.11 3.53
N GLY A 86 -0.49 26.41 3.70
CA GLY A 86 0.54 27.45 3.81
C GLY A 86 1.49 27.42 2.61
N GLY A 87 2.80 27.38 2.90
CA GLY A 87 3.87 27.28 1.90
C GLY A 87 4.03 25.88 1.27
N GLY A 88 3.27 24.88 1.73
CA GLY A 88 3.16 23.55 1.13
C GLY A 88 3.94 22.41 1.79
N VAL A 89 4.54 22.61 2.98
CA VAL A 89 5.38 21.62 3.67
C VAL A 89 4.76 20.22 3.71
N ASP A 90 3.54 20.09 4.24
CA ASP A 90 2.87 18.80 4.40
C ASP A 90 2.45 18.19 3.05
N ILE A 91 2.09 19.03 2.07
CA ILE A 91 1.78 18.58 0.71
C ILE A 91 3.01 18.06 -0.03
N PHE A 92 4.19 18.66 0.13
CA PHE A 92 5.40 18.15 -0.51
C PHE A 92 5.83 16.80 0.07
N LEU A 93 5.73 16.65 1.39
CA LEU A 93 5.97 15.37 2.06
C LEU A 93 4.91 14.32 1.67
N ALA A 94 3.64 14.71 1.62
CA ALA A 94 2.56 13.83 1.18
C ALA A 94 2.73 13.39 -0.28
N ALA A 95 3.12 14.30 -1.18
CA ALA A 95 3.35 14.04 -2.61
C ALA A 95 4.44 12.99 -2.86
N SER A 96 5.46 12.95 -1.99
CA SER A 96 6.48 11.90 -2.02
C SER A 96 5.91 10.55 -1.57
N LYS A 97 5.03 10.51 -0.57
CA LYS A 97 4.46 9.27 -0.02
C LYS A 97 3.35 8.67 -0.89
N VAL A 98 2.52 9.51 -1.53
CA VAL A 98 1.45 9.04 -2.43
C VAL A 98 1.95 8.70 -3.83
N GLY A 99 3.21 9.00 -4.14
CA GLY A 99 3.87 8.63 -5.37
C GLY A 99 3.28 9.28 -6.64
N PRO A 100 3.72 8.84 -7.84
CA PRO A 100 3.27 9.36 -9.13
C PRO A 100 1.80 9.06 -9.46
N SER A 101 1.24 8.00 -8.86
CA SER A 101 -0.14 7.57 -9.10
C SER A 101 -1.17 8.23 -8.16
N GLY A 102 -0.72 8.90 -7.10
CA GLY A 102 -1.56 9.63 -6.14
C GLY A 102 -1.70 11.12 -6.45
N GLN A 103 -2.47 11.81 -5.61
CA GLN A 103 -2.67 13.26 -5.68
C GLN A 103 -2.51 13.88 -4.29
N ALA A 104 -1.79 14.99 -4.18
CA ALA A 104 -1.65 15.80 -2.98
C ALA A 104 -2.10 17.23 -3.28
N ILE A 105 -3.16 17.68 -2.62
CA ILE A 105 -3.80 18.97 -2.91
C ILE A 105 -3.86 19.83 -1.65
N GLY A 106 -3.17 20.97 -1.65
CA GLY A 106 -3.24 21.94 -0.57
C GLY A 106 -4.37 22.95 -0.77
N LEU A 107 -5.15 23.20 0.28
CA LEU A 107 -6.13 24.29 0.34
C LEU A 107 -5.65 25.36 1.30
N ASP A 108 -5.75 26.63 0.92
CA ASP A 108 -5.42 27.75 1.81
C ASP A 108 -6.31 28.97 1.52
N MET A 109 -6.61 29.77 2.55
CA MET A 109 -7.42 30.99 2.42
C MET A 109 -6.61 32.20 1.95
N SER A 110 -5.29 32.18 2.11
CA SER A 110 -4.42 33.30 1.73
C SER A 110 -3.98 33.18 0.27
N PRO A 111 -4.30 34.17 -0.58
CA PRO A 111 -3.79 34.22 -1.95
C PRO A 111 -2.26 34.26 -2.01
N ASP A 112 -1.60 34.86 -1.02
CA ASP A 112 -0.14 34.95 -0.94
C ASP A 112 0.49 33.60 -0.58
N MET A 113 -0.12 32.84 0.34
CA MET A 113 0.31 31.46 0.64
C MET A 113 0.19 30.55 -0.57
N ILE A 114 -0.94 30.62 -1.29
CA ILE A 114 -1.14 29.84 -2.52
C ILE A 114 -0.12 30.21 -3.60
N GLN A 115 0.21 31.50 -3.75
CA GLN A 115 1.25 31.93 -4.68
C GLN A 115 2.63 31.40 -4.29
N LEU A 116 2.98 31.47 -3.00
CA LEU A 116 4.23 30.94 -2.46
C LEU A 116 4.32 29.42 -2.66
N ALA A 117 3.28 28.67 -2.31
CA ALA A 117 3.23 27.21 -2.46
C ALA A 117 3.34 26.78 -3.93
N ARG A 118 2.68 27.48 -4.85
CA ARG A 118 2.81 27.24 -6.30
C ARG A 118 4.22 27.55 -6.81
N ALA A 119 4.86 28.61 -6.31
CA ALA A 119 6.25 28.92 -6.64
C ALA A 119 7.21 27.82 -6.12
N ASN A 120 6.97 27.31 -4.91
CA ASN A 120 7.73 26.21 -4.32
C ASN A 120 7.52 24.89 -5.09
N ALA A 121 6.29 24.58 -5.48
CA ALA A 121 5.98 23.41 -6.29
C ALA A 121 6.71 23.45 -7.64
N LYS A 122 6.72 24.63 -8.29
CA LYS A 122 7.47 24.86 -9.52
C LYS A 122 8.97 24.64 -9.32
N LYS A 123 9.57 25.17 -8.25
CA LYS A 123 10.99 24.93 -7.90
C LYS A 123 11.29 23.44 -7.71
N ALA A 124 10.35 22.70 -7.12
CA ALA A 124 10.46 21.26 -6.89
C ALA A 124 10.12 20.39 -8.12
N GLY A 125 9.73 20.99 -9.25
CA GLY A 125 9.31 20.25 -10.44
C GLY A 125 8.00 19.47 -10.26
N LEU A 126 7.13 19.91 -9.35
CA LEU A 126 5.85 19.28 -9.02
C LEU A 126 4.71 20.10 -9.62
N TYR A 127 3.81 19.43 -10.33
CA TYR A 127 2.74 20.06 -11.10
C TYR A 127 1.39 19.34 -10.90
N PRO A 128 0.26 20.01 -11.15
CA PRO A 128 -1.05 19.36 -11.22
C PRO A 128 -1.12 18.28 -12.33
N PRO A 129 -2.07 17.33 -12.23
CA PRO A 129 -3.03 17.15 -11.13
C PRO A 129 -2.41 16.44 -9.92
N ARG A 130 -1.12 16.06 -9.98
CA ARG A 130 -0.43 15.31 -8.93
C ARG A 130 -0.21 16.16 -7.68
N VAL A 131 0.28 17.39 -7.86
CA VAL A 131 0.46 18.35 -6.76
C VAL A 131 -0.22 19.65 -7.14
N ALA A 132 -1.24 20.03 -6.39
CA ALA A 132 -2.00 21.24 -6.67
C ALA A 132 -2.21 22.06 -5.40
N PHE A 133 -2.29 23.38 -5.56
CA PHE A 133 -2.61 24.31 -4.48
C PHE A 133 -3.80 25.16 -4.93
N VAL A 134 -4.87 25.16 -4.14
CA VAL A 134 -6.14 25.79 -4.48
C VAL A 134 -6.53 26.79 -3.40
N HIS A 135 -6.84 28.01 -3.84
CA HIS A 135 -7.35 29.04 -2.94
C HIS A 135 -8.79 28.72 -2.54
N ALA A 136 -9.05 28.58 -1.24
CA ALA A 136 -10.35 28.22 -0.71
C ALA A 136 -10.57 28.82 0.68
N GLN A 137 -11.77 29.35 0.92
CA GLN A 137 -12.21 29.77 2.24
C GLN A 137 -12.56 28.54 3.08
N LEU A 138 -11.75 28.22 4.09
CA LEU A 138 -11.93 27.01 4.90
C LEU A 138 -13.17 27.04 5.81
N ALA A 139 -13.75 28.22 6.03
CA ALA A 139 -15.02 28.38 6.74
C ALA A 139 -16.26 28.18 5.84
N GLU A 140 -16.07 27.98 4.53
CA GLU A 140 -17.10 27.81 3.50
C GLU A 140 -17.06 26.40 2.89
N ALA A 141 -17.94 26.13 1.92
CA ALA A 141 -17.96 24.86 1.19
C ALA A 141 -16.66 24.68 0.39
N LEU A 142 -15.97 23.56 0.61
CA LEU A 142 -14.71 23.27 -0.06
C LEU A 142 -14.97 22.99 -1.56
N PRO A 143 -14.10 23.44 -2.47
CA PRO A 143 -14.23 23.22 -3.92
C PRO A 143 -13.88 21.78 -4.34
N LEU A 144 -14.26 20.83 -3.51
CA LEU A 144 -13.95 19.41 -3.61
C LEU A 144 -15.22 18.58 -3.79
N ALA A 145 -15.16 17.55 -4.62
CA ALA A 145 -16.23 16.59 -4.80
C ALA A 145 -16.46 15.80 -3.50
N SER A 146 -17.72 15.44 -3.23
CA SER A 146 -18.02 14.51 -2.14
C SER A 146 -17.43 13.14 -2.44
N ASP A 147 -17.07 12.38 -1.40
CA ASP A 147 -16.57 11.00 -1.52
C ASP A 147 -15.43 10.84 -2.54
N SER A 148 -14.48 11.79 -2.52
CA SER A 148 -13.40 11.89 -3.51
C SER A 148 -12.00 11.76 -2.91
N VAL A 149 -11.86 11.98 -1.60
CA VAL A 149 -10.58 12.06 -0.88
C VAL A 149 -10.36 10.84 0.01
N ASP A 150 -9.15 10.29 0.01
CA ASP A 150 -8.77 9.15 0.87
C ASP A 150 -8.30 9.60 2.26
N CYS A 151 -7.57 10.72 2.32
CA CYS A 151 -7.05 11.28 3.57
C CYS A 151 -7.11 12.81 3.58
N VAL A 152 -7.57 13.39 4.70
CA VAL A 152 -7.49 14.83 4.97
C VAL A 152 -6.48 15.07 6.10
N LEU A 153 -5.55 15.99 5.86
CA LEU A 153 -4.56 16.49 6.80
C LEU A 153 -4.91 17.92 7.23
N SER A 154 -4.46 18.31 8.42
CA SER A 154 -4.43 19.71 8.85
C SER A 154 -3.45 19.88 10.00
N ASN A 155 -2.83 21.05 10.09
CA ASN A 155 -1.80 21.37 11.08
C ASN A 155 -2.02 22.77 11.65
N CYS A 156 -2.60 22.88 12.84
CA CYS A 156 -2.93 24.14 13.53
C CYS A 156 -3.81 25.12 12.75
N VAL A 157 -4.95 24.64 12.25
CA VAL A 157 -5.86 25.47 11.42
C VAL A 157 -7.27 25.54 11.98
N VAL A 158 -7.77 24.47 12.62
CA VAL A 158 -9.16 24.45 13.11
C VAL A 158 -9.34 25.51 14.20
N ASN A 159 -8.35 25.71 15.06
CA ASN A 159 -8.36 26.75 16.08
C ASN A 159 -8.40 28.19 15.56
N LEU A 160 -8.01 28.43 14.31
CA LEU A 160 -8.06 29.76 13.69
C LEU A 160 -9.46 30.12 13.19
N LEU A 161 -10.38 29.15 13.13
CA LEU A 161 -11.74 29.38 12.70
C LEU A 161 -12.64 29.83 13.87
N PRO A 162 -13.62 30.70 13.61
CA PRO A 162 -14.67 30.98 14.58
C PRO A 162 -15.45 29.69 14.91
N PRO A 163 -16.17 29.62 16.05
CA PRO A 163 -16.85 28.41 16.48
C PRO A 163 -17.76 27.78 15.41
N ALA A 164 -18.54 28.61 14.69
CA ALA A 164 -19.40 28.13 13.61
C ALA A 164 -18.58 27.63 12.40
N GLY A 165 -17.41 28.22 12.14
CA GLY A 165 -16.48 27.80 11.11
C GLY A 165 -15.86 26.43 11.39
N LYS A 166 -15.49 26.14 12.65
CA LYS A 166 -14.96 24.83 13.08
C LYS A 166 -15.91 23.68 12.72
N ALA A 167 -17.18 23.84 13.08
CA ALA A 167 -18.21 22.84 12.80
C ALA A 167 -18.46 22.66 11.30
N ARG A 168 -18.49 23.77 10.53
CA ARG A 168 -18.64 23.70 9.07
C ARG A 168 -17.47 22.99 8.40
N LEU A 169 -16.23 23.34 8.74
CA LEU A 169 -15.04 22.73 8.16
C LEU A 169 -15.03 21.22 8.42
N LEU A 170 -15.26 20.78 9.65
CA LEU A 170 -15.26 19.35 9.97
C LEU A 170 -16.43 18.59 9.31
N GLY A 171 -17.57 19.26 9.09
CA GLY A 171 -18.66 18.74 8.24
C GLY A 171 -18.22 18.56 6.78
N GLU A 172 -17.52 19.53 6.22
CA GLU A 172 -16.94 19.45 4.87
C GLU A 172 -15.88 18.36 4.75
N VAL A 173 -15.04 18.17 5.78
CA VAL A 173 -14.08 17.05 5.86
C VAL A 173 -14.83 15.72 5.72
N CYS A 174 -15.90 15.51 6.48
CA CYS A 174 -16.72 14.32 6.35
C CYS A 174 -17.34 14.20 4.95
N ARG A 175 -17.81 15.31 4.35
CA ARG A 175 -18.38 15.31 3.00
C ARG A 175 -17.39 14.84 1.93
N VAL A 176 -16.17 15.39 1.93
CA VAL A 176 -15.17 15.14 0.86
C VAL A 176 -14.47 13.79 1.01
N LEU A 177 -14.33 13.28 2.24
CA LEU A 177 -13.79 11.96 2.49
C LEU A 177 -14.66 10.89 1.84
N LYS A 178 -14.02 9.91 1.19
CA LYS A 178 -14.65 8.66 0.77
C LYS A 178 -15.17 7.91 2.00
N PRO A 179 -16.19 7.04 1.87
CA PRO A 179 -16.53 6.12 2.94
C PRO A 179 -15.32 5.24 3.29
N GLY A 180 -14.90 5.23 4.55
CA GLY A 180 -13.66 4.60 5.00
C GLY A 180 -12.40 5.47 4.86
N GLY A 181 -12.53 6.69 4.34
CA GLY A 181 -11.48 7.70 4.36
C GLY A 181 -11.23 8.22 5.78
N ARG A 182 -10.07 8.83 5.98
CA ARG A 182 -9.58 9.23 7.32
C ARG A 182 -9.15 10.69 7.38
N VAL A 183 -9.27 11.28 8.55
CA VAL A 183 -8.70 12.59 8.86
C VAL A 183 -7.62 12.46 9.93
N CYS A 184 -6.53 13.19 9.75
CA CYS A 184 -5.42 13.31 10.69
C CYS A 184 -5.12 14.80 10.90
N LEU A 185 -5.46 15.31 12.08
CA LEU A 185 -5.27 16.72 12.44
C LEU A 185 -4.21 16.79 13.53
N ASP A 186 -3.29 17.73 13.43
CA ASP A 186 -2.49 18.17 14.57
C ASP A 186 -2.99 19.55 15.00
N ASP A 187 -3.40 19.69 16.27
CA ASP A 187 -3.90 20.96 16.79
C ASP A 187 -3.64 21.11 18.30
N ILE A 188 -3.76 22.34 18.79
CA ILE A 188 -3.64 22.69 20.20
C ILE A 188 -4.99 22.49 20.89
N ILE A 189 -5.00 21.85 22.06
CA ILE A 189 -6.18 21.66 22.89
C ILE A 189 -6.00 22.32 24.25
N ALA A 190 -7.07 22.96 24.73
CA ALA A 190 -7.14 23.49 26.07
C ALA A 190 -7.48 22.38 27.08
N LYS A 191 -6.64 22.17 28.10
CA LYS A 191 -6.90 21.24 29.22
C LYS A 191 -7.87 21.82 30.25
N GLN A 192 -7.96 23.14 30.29
CA GLN A 192 -8.81 23.92 31.19
C GLN A 192 -9.26 25.19 30.48
N THR A 193 -10.27 25.86 31.03
CA THR A 193 -10.72 27.15 30.50
C THR A 193 -9.57 28.17 30.54
N LEU A 194 -9.27 28.78 29.39
CA LEU A 194 -8.21 29.79 29.28
C LEU A 194 -8.63 31.09 29.99
N PRO A 195 -7.72 31.79 30.69
CA PRO A 195 -7.96 33.13 31.23
C PRO A 195 -8.47 34.14 30.18
N ASP A 196 -9.28 35.11 30.59
CA ASP A 196 -9.94 36.06 29.66
C ASP A 196 -8.92 36.98 28.94
N ASP A 197 -7.79 37.29 29.58
CA ASP A 197 -6.65 38.00 29.00
C ASP A 197 -6.01 37.22 27.83
N ILE A 198 -5.96 35.89 27.89
CA ILE A 198 -5.48 35.06 26.78
C ILE A 198 -6.60 34.85 25.76
N ARG A 199 -7.82 34.56 26.20
CA ARG A 199 -8.96 34.25 25.33
C ARG A 199 -9.29 35.40 24.37
N ASN A 200 -9.15 36.64 24.83
CA ASN A 200 -9.49 37.83 24.05
C ASN A 200 -8.30 38.45 23.31
N ASP A 201 -7.11 37.87 23.37
CA ASP A 201 -5.91 38.40 22.72
C ASP A 201 -5.78 37.93 21.26
N LEU A 202 -5.68 38.89 20.33
CA LEU A 202 -5.59 38.60 18.90
C LEU A 202 -4.27 37.90 18.51
N ALA A 203 -3.16 38.22 19.16
CA ALA A 203 -1.87 37.61 18.83
C ALA A 203 -1.84 36.12 19.24
N CYS A 204 -2.40 35.79 20.41
CA CYS A 204 -2.59 34.43 20.88
C CYS A 204 -3.62 33.68 20.02
N TYR A 205 -4.62 34.35 19.47
CA TYR A 205 -5.56 33.73 18.52
C TYR A 205 -4.89 33.38 17.20
N VAL A 206 -4.13 34.31 16.61
CA VAL A 206 -3.32 34.05 15.40
C VAL A 206 -2.29 32.94 15.67
N GLY A 207 -1.78 32.84 16.89
CA GLY A 207 -0.90 31.75 17.35
C GLY A 207 -1.60 30.42 17.67
N CYS A 208 -2.88 30.24 17.33
CA CYS A 208 -3.69 29.04 17.59
C CYS A 208 -3.94 28.72 19.08
N ILE A 209 -3.65 29.65 19.99
CA ILE A 209 -3.79 29.45 21.45
C ILE A 209 -5.19 29.82 21.90
N SER A 210 -5.63 31.06 21.66
CA SER A 210 -6.92 31.56 22.18
C SER A 210 -8.12 30.83 21.58
N GLY A 211 -7.97 30.34 20.36
CA GLY A 211 -8.98 29.55 19.66
C GLY A 211 -9.05 28.08 20.09
N ALA A 212 -8.13 27.60 20.94
CA ALA A 212 -8.07 26.21 21.38
C ALA A 212 -9.29 25.82 22.21
N ILE A 213 -9.97 24.76 21.78
CA ILE A 213 -11.12 24.17 22.46
C ILE A 213 -10.72 22.93 23.26
N GLN A 214 -11.60 22.47 24.15
CA GLN A 214 -11.36 21.28 24.97
C GLN A 214 -11.63 19.99 24.17
N ILE A 215 -11.04 18.87 24.61
CA ILE A 215 -11.20 17.54 23.97
C ILE A 215 -12.67 17.18 23.74
N ASP A 216 -13.52 17.40 24.76
CA ASP A 216 -14.94 17.03 24.68
C ASP A 216 -15.70 17.85 23.63
N GLU A 217 -15.39 19.15 23.52
CA GLU A 217 -15.98 20.01 22.50
C GLU A 217 -15.52 19.58 21.10
N TYR A 218 -14.22 19.33 20.93
CA TYR A 218 -13.66 18.86 19.67
C TYR A 218 -14.28 17.53 19.23
N LYS A 219 -14.40 16.58 20.17
CA LYS A 219 -15.03 15.27 19.95
C LYS A 219 -16.50 15.40 19.58
N ASN A 220 -17.23 16.31 20.21
CA ASN A 220 -18.63 16.58 19.88
C ASN A 220 -18.78 17.11 18.45
N ILE A 221 -17.92 18.03 18.02
CA ILE A 221 -17.95 18.57 16.66
C ILE A 221 -17.64 17.48 15.63
N LEU A 222 -16.59 16.69 15.83
CA LEU A 222 -16.24 15.56 14.95
C LEU A 222 -17.36 14.52 14.86
N THR A 223 -17.98 14.19 16.00
CA THR A 223 -19.10 13.24 16.05
C THR A 223 -20.32 13.81 15.32
N ALA A 224 -20.65 15.09 15.53
CA ALA A 224 -21.76 15.77 14.87
C ALA A 224 -21.55 15.89 13.35
N ALA A 225 -20.30 16.00 12.89
CA ALA A 225 -19.94 15.95 11.48
C ALA A 225 -20.13 14.56 10.84
N GLY A 226 -20.34 13.51 11.65
CA GLY A 226 -20.52 12.14 11.17
C GLY A 226 -19.24 11.30 11.15
N LEU A 227 -18.16 11.79 11.75
CA LEU A 227 -16.91 11.04 11.90
C LEU A 227 -16.97 10.13 13.14
N GLN A 228 -16.28 8.99 13.07
CA GLN A 228 -16.26 7.95 14.10
C GLN A 228 -14.81 7.55 14.44
N ASP A 229 -14.65 6.67 15.42
CA ASP A 229 -13.34 6.17 15.90
C ASP A 229 -12.36 7.28 16.29
N ILE A 230 -12.88 8.34 16.89
CA ILE A 230 -12.13 9.55 17.23
C ILE A 230 -11.11 9.24 18.33
N THR A 231 -9.83 9.47 18.03
CA THR A 231 -8.70 9.25 18.93
C THR A 231 -7.88 10.51 19.07
N PHE A 232 -7.53 10.86 20.31
CA PHE A 232 -6.63 11.97 20.63
C PHE A 232 -5.34 11.42 21.22
N VAL A 233 -4.19 11.82 20.68
CA VAL A 233 -2.86 11.40 21.13
C VAL A 233 -2.05 12.63 21.48
N ASP A 234 -1.70 12.80 22.76
CA ASP A 234 -0.82 13.88 23.20
C ASP A 234 0.60 13.63 22.70
N ILE A 235 1.11 14.54 21.86
CA ILE A 235 2.44 14.43 21.24
C ILE A 235 3.55 15.01 22.13
N LYS A 236 3.21 15.59 23.28
CA LYS A 236 4.13 16.21 24.25
C LYS A 236 5.12 17.20 23.62
N GLY A 237 4.73 17.85 22.52
CA GLY A 237 5.55 18.84 21.83
C GLY A 237 5.85 20.05 22.70
N ASP A 238 7.05 20.61 22.56
CA ASP A 238 7.47 21.77 23.34
C ASP A 238 6.89 23.07 22.78
N LEU A 239 5.73 23.47 23.28
CA LEU A 239 5.07 24.73 22.92
C LEU A 239 5.91 25.97 23.29
N ASN A 240 6.95 25.85 24.13
CA ASN A 240 7.83 26.97 24.47
C ASN A 240 8.71 27.42 23.28
N VAL A 241 8.83 26.59 22.24
CA VAL A 241 9.68 26.87 21.06
C VAL A 241 9.21 28.09 20.28
N TYR A 242 7.92 28.45 20.37
CA TYR A 242 7.39 29.68 19.75
C TYR A 242 7.87 30.98 20.45
N PHE A 243 8.39 30.89 21.68
CA PHE A 243 8.70 32.07 22.52
C PHE A 243 10.20 32.41 22.61
N GLN A 244 11.10 31.50 22.23
CA GLN A 244 12.55 31.67 22.41
C GLN A 244 13.25 32.48 21.29
N GLY A 245 12.51 33.26 20.50
CA GLY A 245 13.02 33.90 19.27
C GLY A 245 13.14 35.42 19.25
N GLY A 246 12.70 36.16 20.28
CA GLY A 246 12.77 37.63 20.21
C GLY A 246 11.98 38.39 21.28
N CYS A 247 12.14 38.07 22.57
CA CYS A 247 11.71 38.98 23.64
C CYS A 247 12.95 39.52 24.36
N ASP A 248 13.19 40.82 24.17
CA ASP A 248 14.13 41.59 24.96
C ASP A 248 13.80 41.49 26.45
N THR A 249 14.87 41.42 27.22
CA THR A 249 14.91 41.27 28.67
C THR A 249 14.33 42.47 29.41
N GLN A 250 12.99 42.58 29.55
CA GLN A 250 12.39 43.47 30.57
C GLN A 250 10.89 43.31 30.91
N SER A 251 10.18 42.26 30.49
CA SER A 251 8.80 42.02 30.92
C SER A 251 8.59 40.57 31.36
N THR A 252 8.68 40.31 32.67
CA THR A 252 8.37 39.02 33.29
C THR A 252 6.90 38.90 33.69
N ALA A 253 5.98 39.40 32.86
CA ALA A 253 4.55 39.27 33.12
C ALA A 253 3.84 38.59 31.93
N MET A 254 3.23 37.43 32.24
CA MET A 254 2.18 36.76 31.44
C MET A 254 2.67 36.01 30.20
N CYS A 255 3.40 34.90 30.40
CA CYS A 255 3.52 33.86 29.38
C CYS A 255 2.77 32.61 29.85
N CYS A 256 1.81 32.16 29.04
CA CYS A 256 0.91 31.03 29.26
C CYS A 256 1.58 29.87 30.02
N ASN A 257 1.02 29.48 31.16
CA ASN A 257 1.50 28.32 31.90
C ASN A 257 1.34 27.06 31.00
N PRO A 258 2.42 26.36 30.59
CA PRO A 258 2.35 25.22 29.68
C PRO A 258 1.48 24.06 30.20
N SER A 259 1.15 24.07 31.50
CA SER A 259 0.25 23.09 32.11
C SER A 259 -1.20 23.16 31.61
N ALA A 260 -1.63 24.27 30.99
CA ALA A 260 -3.02 24.49 30.57
C ALA A 260 -3.33 24.03 29.12
N LEU A 261 -2.31 23.76 28.31
CA LEU A 261 -2.43 23.40 26.89
C LEU A 261 -1.80 22.02 26.64
N SER A 262 -2.23 21.35 25.58
CA SER A 262 -1.55 20.20 24.99
C SER A 262 -1.60 20.29 23.48
N ASN A 263 -0.52 19.88 22.84
CA ASN A 263 -0.52 19.65 21.41
C ASN A 263 -0.92 18.19 21.17
N VAL A 264 -1.87 17.95 20.28
CA VAL A 264 -2.44 16.61 20.09
C VAL A 264 -2.55 16.25 18.61
N ASN A 265 -2.34 14.97 18.33
CA ASN A 265 -2.77 14.36 17.08
C ASN A 265 -4.19 13.81 17.24
N ILE A 266 -5.06 14.14 16.30
CA ILE A 266 -6.48 13.80 16.28
C ILE A 266 -6.75 12.95 15.05
N TYR A 267 -7.19 11.72 15.27
CA TYR A 267 -7.57 10.79 14.22
C TYR A 267 -9.07 10.57 14.24
N ALA A 268 -9.71 10.56 13.06
CA ALA A 268 -11.09 10.11 12.93
C ALA A 268 -11.36 9.50 11.55
N LEU A 269 -12.42 8.70 11.44
CA LEU A 269 -12.79 7.97 10.22
C LEU A 269 -14.19 8.36 9.74
N LYS A 270 -14.36 8.44 8.42
CA LYS A 270 -15.70 8.46 7.82
C LYS A 270 -16.25 7.02 7.79
N PRO A 271 -17.46 6.76 8.32
CA PRO A 271 -18.05 5.42 8.30
C PRO A 271 -18.15 4.85 6.89
N HIS A 272 -18.05 3.53 6.76
CA HIS A 272 -18.34 2.85 5.50
C HIS A 272 -19.82 2.95 5.16
N ALA A 273 -20.14 3.13 3.88
CA ALA A 273 -21.51 3.05 3.39
C ALA A 273 -22.09 1.64 3.67
N SER A 274 -23.34 1.56 4.11
CA SER A 274 -24.04 0.28 4.23
C SER A 274 -24.14 -0.36 2.85
N LYS A 275 -23.62 -1.59 2.69
CA LYS A 275 -23.61 -2.32 1.42
C LYS A 275 -24.98 -2.29 0.73
N SER A 276 -25.11 -1.51 -0.32
CA SER A 276 -26.12 -1.71 -1.37
C SER A 276 -25.45 -2.44 -2.52
N ASP A 277 -26.05 -3.54 -2.99
CA ASP A 277 -25.58 -4.33 -4.12
C ASP A 277 -25.54 -3.47 -5.41
N GLY A 278 -24.36 -2.95 -5.74
CA GLY A 278 -24.12 -2.17 -6.94
C GLY A 278 -22.63 -2.07 -7.21
N ALA A 279 -22.25 -2.18 -8.49
CA ALA A 279 -20.85 -2.10 -8.93
C ALA A 279 -20.18 -0.79 -8.44
N GLU A 280 -18.97 -0.88 -7.90
CA GLU A 280 -18.16 0.28 -7.51
C GLU A 280 -17.91 1.18 -8.74
N LEU A 281 -18.58 2.33 -8.79
CA LEU A 281 -18.25 3.39 -9.73
C LEU A 281 -16.91 4.02 -9.32
N PRO A 282 -16.02 4.35 -10.28
CA PRO A 282 -14.76 5.02 -9.96
C PRO A 282 -15.01 6.34 -9.23
N SER A 283 -14.35 6.52 -8.07
CA SER A 283 -14.48 7.73 -7.26
C SER A 283 -14.01 8.96 -8.06
N PRO A 284 -14.79 10.07 -8.03
CA PRO A 284 -14.47 11.27 -8.80
C PRO A 284 -13.10 11.85 -8.43
N ASP A 285 -12.52 12.62 -9.35
CA ASP A 285 -11.37 13.48 -9.04
C ASP A 285 -11.75 14.44 -7.88
N PRO A 286 -10.87 14.71 -6.90
CA PRO A 286 -11.17 15.59 -5.79
C PRO A 286 -11.62 16.97 -6.23
N LEU A 287 -11.02 17.56 -7.26
CA LEU A 287 -11.37 18.92 -7.66
C LEU A 287 -12.70 18.92 -8.44
N LEU A 288 -13.67 19.73 -7.98
CA LEU A 288 -14.94 19.92 -8.71
C LEU A 288 -14.71 20.44 -10.13
N ARG A 289 -13.64 21.24 -10.30
CA ARG A 289 -13.19 21.74 -11.59
C ARG A 289 -11.71 21.45 -11.71
N TRP A 290 -11.31 20.63 -12.69
CA TRP A 290 -9.90 20.27 -12.90
C TRP A 290 -8.98 21.48 -13.07
N TRP A 291 -9.51 22.60 -13.57
CA TRP A 291 -8.73 23.81 -13.80
C TRP A 291 -8.51 24.67 -12.54
N ASP A 292 -9.14 24.35 -11.41
CA ASP A 292 -8.89 25.04 -10.14
C ASP A 292 -7.45 24.82 -9.64
N ALA A 293 -6.80 23.77 -10.14
CA ALA A 293 -5.38 23.51 -9.91
C ALA A 293 -4.43 24.51 -10.61
N TYR A 294 -4.92 25.24 -11.62
CA TYR A 294 -4.11 26.15 -12.42
C TYR A 294 -4.43 27.62 -12.10
N PRO A 295 -3.52 28.57 -12.43
CA PRO A 295 -3.81 29.99 -12.29
C PRO A 295 -5.04 30.43 -13.08
N ALA A 296 -5.78 31.38 -12.51
CA ALA A 296 -6.88 32.02 -13.19
C ALA A 296 -6.38 32.74 -14.45
N VAL A 297 -7.16 32.63 -15.53
CA VAL A 297 -6.91 33.35 -16.79
C VAL A 297 -7.08 34.85 -16.55
N ARG A 298 -6.10 35.64 -16.96
CA ARG A 298 -6.16 37.12 -16.92
C ARG A 298 -6.75 37.66 -18.22
N SER A 299 -6.38 37.09 -19.36
CA SER A 299 -6.86 37.44 -20.69
C SER A 299 -8.20 36.77 -21.00
N VAL A 300 -9.31 37.34 -20.50
CA VAL A 300 -10.66 36.78 -20.65
C VAL A 300 -11.41 37.26 -21.91
N ASP A 301 -11.05 38.43 -22.44
CA ASP A 301 -11.71 39.06 -23.60
C ASP A 301 -10.94 38.80 -24.91
N LEU A 302 -10.96 37.54 -25.36
CA LEU A 302 -10.22 37.13 -26.56
C LEU A 302 -11.05 37.30 -27.84
N PRO A 303 -10.43 37.71 -28.96
CA PRO A 303 -11.09 37.80 -30.25
C PRO A 303 -11.74 36.47 -30.69
N GLN A 304 -12.98 36.54 -31.15
CA GLN A 304 -13.76 35.38 -31.59
C GLN A 304 -13.84 35.34 -33.12
N LEU A 305 -13.62 34.18 -33.73
CA LEU A 305 -13.81 33.94 -35.16
C LEU A 305 -15.05 33.07 -35.39
N SER A 306 -15.81 33.36 -36.44
CA SER A 306 -16.90 32.47 -36.87
C SER A 306 -16.34 31.21 -37.55
N VAL A 307 -17.12 30.14 -37.63
CA VAL A 307 -16.71 28.92 -38.34
C VAL A 307 -16.51 29.20 -39.85
N GLN A 308 -17.23 30.17 -40.43
CA GLN A 308 -17.03 30.64 -41.80
C GLN A 308 -15.70 31.37 -41.98
N ASP A 309 -15.28 32.16 -41.00
CA ASP A 309 -13.98 32.85 -41.09
C ASP A 309 -12.84 31.85 -40.97
N VAL A 310 -12.95 30.86 -40.07
CA VAL A 310 -11.96 29.79 -39.97
C VAL A 310 -11.94 28.92 -41.24
N SER A 311 -13.08 28.63 -41.87
CA SER A 311 -13.11 27.84 -43.11
C SER A 311 -12.47 28.56 -44.30
N LYS A 312 -12.56 29.88 -44.38
CA LYS A 312 -11.80 30.69 -45.37
C LYS A 312 -10.29 30.53 -45.17
N LEU A 313 -9.82 30.55 -43.92
CA LEU A 313 -8.39 30.34 -43.60
C LEU A 313 -7.95 28.93 -44.03
N VAL A 314 -8.74 27.90 -43.71
CA VAL A 314 -8.41 26.49 -44.01
C VAL A 314 -8.44 26.20 -45.52
N ARG A 315 -9.33 26.84 -46.29
CA ARG A 315 -9.44 26.66 -47.75
C ARG A 315 -8.38 27.37 -48.56
N ASP A 316 -7.74 28.40 -48.01
CA ASP A 316 -6.79 29.24 -48.74
C ASP A 316 -5.34 28.80 -48.46
N PRO A 317 -4.72 27.97 -49.33
CA PRO A 317 -3.35 27.52 -49.13
C PRO A 317 -2.29 28.64 -49.21
N ALA A 318 -2.67 29.85 -49.62
CA ALA A 318 -1.80 31.03 -49.58
C ALA A 318 -1.75 31.66 -48.18
N GLN A 319 -2.75 31.42 -47.33
CA GLN A 319 -2.75 31.84 -45.93
C GLN A 319 -2.08 30.77 -45.08
N ARG A 320 -0.85 31.03 -44.62
CA ARG A 320 -0.07 30.08 -43.81
C ARG A 320 0.19 30.54 -42.38
N ASP A 321 -0.20 31.76 -42.03
CA ASP A 321 0.09 32.38 -40.74
C ASP A 321 -1.02 32.16 -39.70
N PHE A 322 -1.51 30.93 -39.61
CA PHE A 322 -2.46 30.53 -38.59
C PHE A 322 -2.27 29.08 -38.15
N ALA A 323 -2.73 28.76 -36.95
CA ALA A 323 -2.83 27.41 -36.42
C ALA A 323 -4.19 27.23 -35.76
N VAL A 324 -4.82 26.08 -35.95
CA VAL A 324 -6.07 25.72 -35.26
C VAL A 324 -5.74 24.65 -34.23
N ILE A 325 -6.14 24.87 -32.98
CA ILE A 325 -5.87 24.00 -31.84
C ILE A 325 -7.19 23.46 -31.30
N ASP A 326 -7.36 22.15 -31.40
CA ASP A 326 -8.45 21.43 -30.76
C ASP A 326 -8.05 21.08 -29.33
N VAL A 327 -8.84 21.51 -28.35
CA VAL A 327 -8.58 21.25 -26.93
C VAL A 327 -9.55 20.24 -26.31
N ARG A 328 -10.25 19.46 -27.14
CA ARG A 328 -11.07 18.32 -26.71
C ARG A 328 -10.20 17.18 -26.17
N ARG A 329 -10.79 16.21 -25.47
CA ARG A 329 -10.08 15.04 -24.91
C ARG A 329 -10.69 13.77 -25.49
N ASN A 330 -11.34 12.95 -24.65
CA ASN A 330 -12.03 11.73 -25.06
C ASN A 330 -13.27 12.01 -25.92
N ASP A 331 -13.70 13.28 -25.98
CA ASP A 331 -14.80 13.79 -26.80
C ASP A 331 -14.34 14.41 -28.13
N HIS A 332 -13.12 14.08 -28.57
CA HIS A 332 -12.59 14.45 -29.87
C HIS A 332 -13.20 13.63 -31.02
N SER A 333 -13.61 12.39 -30.74
CA SER A 333 -14.22 11.48 -31.73
C SER A 333 -15.47 12.07 -32.36
N GLY A 334 -15.62 11.95 -33.69
CA GLY A 334 -16.78 12.45 -34.44
C GLY A 334 -16.46 13.47 -35.52
N GLY A 335 -15.18 13.82 -35.68
CA GLY A 335 -14.69 14.75 -36.70
C GLY A 335 -13.98 15.96 -36.07
N HIS A 336 -12.98 16.48 -36.77
CA HIS A 336 -12.22 17.66 -36.35
C HIS A 336 -11.89 18.55 -37.54
N VAL A 337 -11.55 19.81 -37.26
CA VAL A 337 -11.09 20.74 -38.30
C VAL A 337 -9.86 20.13 -38.98
N ARG A 338 -9.87 20.07 -40.31
CA ARG A 338 -8.78 19.51 -41.10
C ARG A 338 -7.46 20.21 -40.78
N GLY A 339 -6.42 19.44 -40.47
CA GLY A 339 -5.10 19.97 -40.10
C GLY A 339 -5.01 20.65 -38.73
N SER A 340 -6.03 20.59 -37.88
CA SER A 340 -5.93 21.13 -36.52
C SER A 340 -5.00 20.30 -35.62
N PHE A 341 -4.30 20.97 -34.71
CA PHE A 341 -3.44 20.34 -33.71
C PHE A 341 -4.24 19.95 -32.48
N GLN A 342 -4.19 18.68 -32.08
CA GLN A 342 -4.88 18.20 -30.90
C GLN A 342 -4.03 18.40 -29.63
N ARG A 343 -4.55 19.21 -28.69
CA ARG A 343 -3.91 19.61 -27.42
C ARG A 343 -4.94 19.63 -26.27
N PRO A 344 -5.20 18.49 -25.61
CA PRO A 344 -6.26 18.39 -24.60
C PRO A 344 -6.16 19.45 -23.50
N ALA A 345 -7.28 20.10 -23.18
CA ALA A 345 -7.30 21.20 -22.21
C ALA A 345 -6.72 20.83 -20.84
N GLN A 346 -6.92 19.59 -20.40
CA GLN A 346 -6.51 19.09 -19.08
C GLN A 346 -4.99 19.03 -18.87
N THR A 347 -4.21 18.94 -19.95
CA THR A 347 -2.73 18.96 -19.90
C THR A 347 -2.16 20.21 -20.57
N PHE A 348 -3.03 21.08 -21.09
CA PHE A 348 -2.64 22.23 -21.90
C PHE A 348 -1.75 23.20 -21.12
N TYR A 349 -2.11 23.48 -19.86
CA TYR A 349 -1.35 24.42 -19.04
C TYR A 349 0.07 23.92 -18.77
N ASP A 350 0.23 22.61 -18.56
CA ASP A 350 1.53 21.99 -18.29
C ASP A 350 2.44 22.00 -19.53
N ASP A 351 1.86 21.92 -20.74
CA ASP A 351 2.58 21.98 -22.01
C ASP A 351 2.70 23.40 -22.58
N LEU A 352 2.30 24.45 -21.84
CA LEU A 352 2.27 25.85 -22.34
C LEU A 352 3.58 26.29 -22.97
N GLU A 353 4.72 25.91 -22.40
CA GLU A 353 6.04 26.26 -22.95
C GLU A 353 6.28 25.63 -24.32
N LYS A 354 5.99 24.34 -24.48
CA LYS A 354 6.14 23.64 -25.76
C LYS A 354 5.18 24.19 -26.81
N ILE A 355 3.95 24.47 -26.40
CA ILE A 355 2.92 25.06 -27.27
C ILE A 355 3.34 26.47 -27.70
N TYR A 356 3.88 27.27 -26.78
CA TYR A 356 4.49 28.56 -27.10
C TYR A 356 5.64 28.43 -28.07
N GLU A 357 6.63 27.57 -27.82
CA GLU A 357 7.74 27.40 -28.76
C GLU A 357 7.29 26.97 -30.16
N GLN A 358 6.24 26.16 -30.25
CA GLN A 358 5.66 25.72 -31.50
C GLN A 358 4.91 26.83 -32.27
N PHE A 359 4.22 27.73 -31.56
CA PHE A 359 3.29 28.70 -32.17
C PHE A 359 3.63 30.18 -31.93
N LYS A 360 4.77 30.49 -31.30
CA LYS A 360 5.19 31.87 -30.94
C LYS A 360 5.36 32.82 -32.12
N ASP A 361 5.62 32.28 -33.32
CA ASP A 361 5.80 33.03 -34.56
C ASP A 361 4.58 32.90 -35.50
N VAL A 362 3.48 32.30 -35.03
CA VAL A 362 2.22 32.17 -35.79
C VAL A 362 1.27 33.28 -35.41
N GLY A 363 0.86 34.11 -36.38
CA GLY A 363 0.05 35.30 -36.18
C GLY A 363 -1.32 35.04 -35.57
N LYS A 364 -2.01 33.95 -35.95
CA LYS A 364 -3.33 33.57 -35.41
C LYS A 364 -3.34 32.16 -34.86
N VAL A 365 -3.45 32.01 -33.54
CA VAL A 365 -3.60 30.70 -32.89
C VAL A 365 -5.04 30.55 -32.40
N ILE A 366 -5.82 29.70 -33.06
CA ILE A 366 -7.27 29.62 -32.95
C ILE A 366 -7.66 28.38 -32.16
N PHE A 367 -8.25 28.55 -30.99
CA PHE A 367 -8.62 27.46 -30.09
C PHE A 367 -10.09 27.10 -30.22
N TYR A 368 -10.41 25.80 -30.11
CA TYR A 368 -11.80 25.35 -30.04
C TYR A 368 -11.98 24.11 -29.17
N CYS A 369 -13.20 23.94 -28.66
CA CYS A 369 -13.63 22.67 -28.06
C CYS A 369 -15.01 22.27 -28.61
N ASN A 370 -15.86 21.56 -27.83
CA ASN A 370 -17.20 21.18 -28.30
C ASN A 370 -18.04 22.37 -28.75
N THR A 371 -18.28 23.31 -27.84
CA THR A 371 -19.06 24.54 -28.10
C THR A 371 -18.22 25.81 -27.99
N SER A 372 -16.95 25.67 -27.55
CA SER A 372 -16.08 26.78 -27.17
C SER A 372 -16.62 27.71 -26.07
N ASN A 373 -17.53 27.22 -25.20
CA ASN A 373 -18.02 27.99 -24.04
C ASN A 373 -17.24 27.74 -22.73
N GLY A 374 -16.14 26.98 -22.78
CA GLY A 374 -15.39 26.59 -21.58
C GLY A 374 -13.91 26.35 -21.86
N ARG A 375 -13.55 25.12 -22.26
CA ARG A 375 -12.14 24.71 -22.50
C ARG A 375 -11.42 25.59 -23.52
N GLY A 376 -12.06 25.89 -24.66
CA GLY A 376 -11.48 26.70 -25.75
C GLY A 376 -11.00 28.08 -25.28
N PRO A 377 -11.89 28.95 -24.77
CA PRO A 377 -11.51 30.25 -24.22
C PRO A 377 -10.46 30.18 -23.11
N ARG A 378 -10.53 29.16 -22.24
CA ARG A 378 -9.57 29.01 -21.14
C ARG A 378 -8.16 28.73 -21.64
N CYS A 379 -7.99 27.79 -22.56
CA CYS A 379 -6.68 27.47 -23.12
C CYS A 379 -6.13 28.63 -23.95
N ALA A 380 -7.00 29.30 -24.71
CA ALA A 380 -6.64 30.51 -25.45
C ALA A 380 -6.18 31.63 -24.51
N GLY A 381 -6.85 31.82 -23.38
CA GLY A 381 -6.50 32.85 -22.40
C GLY A 381 -5.18 32.56 -21.69
N TRP A 382 -4.95 31.32 -21.28
CA TRP A 382 -3.66 30.90 -20.74
C TRP A 382 -2.51 31.09 -21.74
N TYR A 383 -2.74 30.77 -23.01
CA TYR A 383 -1.76 31.03 -24.06
C TYR A 383 -1.50 32.53 -24.23
N GLN A 384 -2.54 33.36 -24.24
CA GLN A 384 -2.42 34.82 -24.35
C GLN A 384 -1.70 35.45 -23.15
N ASP A 385 -1.99 34.98 -21.94
CA ASP A 385 -1.30 35.40 -20.72
C ASP A 385 0.20 35.07 -20.82
N TYR A 386 0.53 33.90 -21.34
CA TYR A 386 1.90 33.43 -21.52
C TYR A 386 2.68 34.23 -22.59
N LEU A 387 2.01 34.61 -23.69
CA LEU A 387 2.54 35.53 -24.71
C LEU A 387 2.83 36.91 -24.09
N THR A 388 1.85 37.45 -23.37
CA THR A 388 1.92 38.78 -22.76
C THR A 388 3.03 38.86 -21.71
N ALA A 389 3.17 37.83 -20.88
CA ALA A 389 4.24 37.74 -19.87
C ALA A 389 5.65 37.75 -20.49
N ARG A 390 5.80 37.39 -21.76
CA ARG A 390 7.06 37.41 -22.52
C ARG A 390 7.19 38.61 -23.46
N GLY A 391 6.21 39.50 -23.50
CA GLY A 391 6.17 40.62 -24.44
C GLY A 391 6.12 40.20 -25.91
N ASN A 392 5.61 39.00 -26.22
CA ASN A 392 5.51 38.53 -27.60
C ASN A 392 4.22 39.06 -28.26
N THR A 393 4.38 39.96 -29.24
CA THR A 393 3.28 40.55 -30.02
C THR A 393 3.13 39.97 -31.42
N LYS A 394 3.96 39.00 -31.82
CA LYS A 394 3.91 38.37 -33.15
C LYS A 394 2.81 37.32 -33.28
N SER A 395 2.36 36.77 -32.16
CA SER A 395 1.30 35.77 -32.09
C SER A 395 0.13 36.30 -31.26
N ALA A 396 -1.09 35.87 -31.59
CA ALA A 396 -2.29 36.22 -30.84
C ALA A 396 -3.27 35.05 -30.77
N SER A 397 -3.98 34.98 -29.64
CA SER A 397 -4.93 33.91 -29.33
C SER A 397 -6.33 34.29 -29.80
N TYR A 398 -7.00 33.38 -30.49
CA TYR A 398 -8.37 33.52 -30.99
C TYR A 398 -9.20 32.31 -30.54
N VAL A 399 -10.52 32.46 -30.49
CA VAL A 399 -11.43 31.34 -30.20
C VAL A 399 -12.40 31.15 -31.36
N MET A 400 -12.59 29.91 -31.81
CA MET A 400 -13.61 29.58 -32.81
C MET A 400 -14.98 29.47 -32.13
N ARG A 401 -15.87 30.39 -32.47
CA ARG A 401 -17.23 30.48 -31.92
C ARG A 401 -18.04 29.24 -32.27
N GLY A 402 -18.77 28.69 -31.30
CA GLY A 402 -19.62 27.51 -31.49
C GLY A 402 -18.85 26.18 -31.53
N GLY A 403 -17.51 26.22 -31.56
CA GLY A 403 -16.64 25.06 -31.49
C GLY A 403 -16.87 24.05 -32.62
N ILE A 404 -16.48 22.80 -32.38
CA ILE A 404 -16.65 21.73 -33.37
C ILE A 404 -18.11 21.45 -33.71
N LYS A 405 -19.05 21.72 -32.78
CA LYS A 405 -20.48 21.48 -33.03
C LYS A 405 -20.99 22.37 -34.15
N ALA A 406 -20.72 23.68 -34.08
CA ALA A 406 -21.07 24.60 -35.16
C ALA A 406 -20.30 24.29 -36.45
N TRP A 407 -19.05 23.86 -36.34
CA TRP A 407 -18.23 23.48 -37.51
C TRP A 407 -18.82 22.27 -38.25
N LEU A 408 -19.21 21.22 -37.54
CA LEU A 408 -19.80 20.03 -38.14
C LEU A 408 -21.23 20.30 -38.64
N GLU A 409 -22.02 21.09 -37.92
CA GLU A 409 -23.36 21.48 -38.39
C GLU A 409 -23.33 22.14 -39.77
N GLU A 410 -22.27 22.89 -40.08
CA GLU A 410 -22.14 23.61 -41.34
C GLU A 410 -21.31 22.89 -42.41
N PHE A 411 -20.26 22.15 -42.01
CA PHE A 411 -19.27 21.58 -42.93
C PHE A 411 -19.17 20.04 -42.88
N GLU A 412 -20.05 19.34 -42.16
CA GLU A 412 -20.07 17.88 -42.18
C GLU A 412 -20.24 17.33 -43.60
N GLY A 413 -19.35 16.41 -44.00
CA GLY A 413 -19.31 15.81 -45.35
C GLY A 413 -18.37 16.52 -46.33
N GLN A 414 -17.77 17.66 -45.94
CA GLN A 414 -16.75 18.35 -46.75
C GLN A 414 -15.36 17.87 -46.35
N GLU A 415 -14.83 16.87 -47.08
CA GLU A 415 -13.55 16.21 -46.79
C GLU A 415 -12.35 17.17 -46.84
N GLU A 416 -12.48 18.32 -47.50
CA GLU A 416 -11.47 19.38 -47.53
C GLU A 416 -11.44 20.25 -46.25
N LEU A 417 -12.44 20.16 -45.38
CA LEU A 417 -12.57 20.93 -44.14
C LEU A 417 -12.66 20.07 -42.87
N VAL A 418 -13.12 18.83 -42.99
CA VAL A 418 -13.35 17.92 -41.86
C VAL A 418 -12.54 16.64 -42.04
N ASP A 419 -11.64 16.39 -41.10
CA ASP A 419 -10.96 15.10 -40.96
C ASP A 419 -11.70 14.21 -39.94
N ARG A 420 -11.56 12.89 -40.08
CA ARG A 420 -12.10 11.88 -39.16
C ARG A 420 -11.01 10.89 -38.78
N ASP A 421 -10.89 10.60 -37.50
CA ASP A 421 -10.00 9.54 -37.02
C ASP A 421 -10.39 8.17 -37.63
N PRO A 422 -9.45 7.34 -38.09
CA PRO A 422 -9.73 5.98 -38.49
C PRO A 422 -10.22 5.18 -37.28
N VAL A 423 -11.46 4.66 -37.36
CA VAL A 423 -12.00 3.75 -36.35
C VAL A 423 -11.10 2.52 -36.25
N ALA A 424 -10.55 2.24 -35.06
CA ALA A 424 -9.84 1.01 -34.76
C ALA A 424 -10.69 -0.21 -35.15
N GLY A 425 -10.33 -0.83 -36.27
CA GLY A 425 -10.97 -2.04 -36.77
C GLY A 425 -10.19 -3.28 -36.33
N LEU A 426 -10.77 -4.07 -35.42
CA LEU A 426 -10.62 -5.53 -35.35
C LEU A 426 -11.77 -6.13 -34.53
N LEU A 427 -12.38 -7.18 -35.10
CA LEU A 427 -13.55 -7.96 -34.66
C LEU A 427 -14.96 -7.37 -34.91
N LYS A 428 -15.36 -7.37 -36.20
CA LYS A 428 -16.73 -7.70 -36.60
C LYS A 428 -16.71 -8.80 -37.67
N VAL A 429 -16.61 -10.05 -37.24
CA VAL A 429 -17.07 -11.18 -38.07
C VAL A 429 -18.59 -11.27 -37.89
N LYS A 430 -19.34 -10.90 -38.94
CA LYS A 430 -20.80 -11.05 -38.97
C LYS A 430 -21.16 -12.52 -39.21
N PHE A 431 -21.61 -13.23 -38.19
CA PHE A 431 -22.45 -14.41 -38.40
C PHE A 431 -23.90 -13.96 -38.69
N LYS A 432 -24.39 -14.35 -39.87
CA LYS A 432 -25.73 -14.08 -40.37
C LYS A 432 -26.56 -15.35 -40.18
N VAL A 433 -27.31 -15.46 -39.09
CA VAL A 433 -28.31 -16.54 -38.95
C VAL A 433 -29.64 -16.05 -39.50
N ARG A 434 -30.04 -16.65 -40.63
CA ARG A 434 -31.38 -16.58 -41.21
C ARG A 434 -32.28 -17.56 -40.45
N THR A 435 -33.43 -17.10 -39.98
CA THR A 435 -34.57 -17.96 -39.61
C THR A 435 -35.44 -18.22 -40.84
N PRO A 436 -35.84 -19.49 -41.07
CA PRO A 436 -37.13 -19.80 -41.67
C PRO A 436 -38.02 -20.72 -40.78
N SER A 437 -39.32 -20.37 -40.77
CA SER A 437 -40.58 -21.16 -40.69
C SER A 437 -40.52 -22.71 -40.68
N LEU A 438 -41.47 -23.54 -40.20
CA LEU A 438 -42.89 -23.46 -39.78
C LEU A 438 -43.30 -24.85 -39.19
N ARG A 439 -44.24 -24.87 -38.22
CA ARG A 439 -45.32 -25.86 -37.90
C ARG A 439 -45.02 -27.34 -37.60
N SER A 440 -45.58 -27.86 -36.49
CA SER A 440 -46.96 -28.43 -36.47
C SER A 440 -47.50 -28.71 -35.05
N ASN A 441 -48.79 -28.36 -34.85
CA ASN A 441 -49.90 -29.04 -34.15
C ASN A 441 -49.66 -29.78 -32.82
N ASN A 442 -50.53 -29.83 -31.79
CA ASN A 442 -51.86 -29.29 -31.51
C ASN A 442 -52.25 -29.75 -30.08
N LEU A 443 -52.95 -28.88 -29.32
CA LEU A 443 -54.04 -29.15 -28.35
C LEU A 443 -53.73 -29.82 -26.97
N PRO A 444 -54.58 -29.65 -25.93
CA PRO A 444 -55.16 -28.40 -25.42
C PRO A 444 -55.20 -28.28 -23.87
N CYS A 445 -55.45 -27.04 -23.42
CA CYS A 445 -56.01 -26.57 -22.13
C CYS A 445 -57.25 -27.38 -21.62
N PRO A 446 -57.71 -27.29 -20.35
CA PRO A 446 -58.14 -26.01 -19.75
C PRO A 446 -58.06 -25.80 -18.22
N ALA A 447 -58.37 -24.55 -17.88
CA ALA A 447 -58.46 -23.89 -16.58
C ALA A 447 -59.59 -24.39 -15.66
N THR A 448 -59.52 -23.99 -14.38
CA THR A 448 -60.65 -23.48 -13.57
C THR A 448 -60.15 -22.87 -12.25
N SER A 449 -60.64 -21.67 -11.92
CA SER A 449 -60.76 -21.13 -10.54
C SER A 449 -62.19 -21.42 -10.02
N PRO A 450 -62.72 -20.90 -8.88
CA PRO A 450 -62.16 -20.36 -7.62
C PRO A 450 -62.94 -20.89 -6.36
N ALA A 451 -62.80 -20.20 -5.20
CA ALA A 451 -63.77 -20.01 -4.07
C ALA A 451 -63.50 -20.76 -2.74
N SER A 452 -63.24 -20.02 -1.66
CA SER A 452 -64.14 -19.75 -0.49
C SER A 452 -63.75 -20.58 0.74
N ALA A 453 -64.07 -20.31 2.01
CA ALA A 453 -64.36 -19.14 2.83
C ALA A 453 -64.48 -19.65 4.30
N SER A 454 -64.30 -18.75 5.29
CA SER A 454 -64.76 -18.87 6.69
C SER A 454 -63.99 -19.86 7.60
N THR A 455 -63.93 -19.73 8.93
CA THR A 455 -64.83 -19.11 9.91
C THR A 455 -64.07 -18.78 11.21
N ALA A 456 -64.57 -17.79 11.95
CA ALA A 456 -64.09 -17.33 13.26
C ALA A 456 -64.69 -18.14 14.43
N HIS A 457 -64.03 -18.16 15.60
CA HIS A 457 -64.75 -18.11 16.88
C HIS A 457 -63.97 -17.51 18.06
N ARG A 458 -64.66 -16.57 18.72
CA ARG A 458 -64.37 -15.89 20.00
C ARG A 458 -64.40 -16.86 21.19
N ARG A 459 -63.70 -16.54 22.28
CA ARG A 459 -64.35 -16.09 23.55
C ARG A 459 -63.37 -15.57 24.59
N THR A 460 -63.86 -14.56 25.28
CA THR A 460 -63.33 -13.70 26.34
C THR A 460 -63.49 -14.28 27.75
N SER A 461 -62.85 -13.60 28.72
CA SER A 461 -63.11 -13.51 30.19
C SER A 461 -62.04 -14.21 31.04
N SER A 462 -61.68 -13.80 32.25
CA SER A 462 -61.80 -12.55 33.03
C SER A 462 -60.93 -12.77 34.30
N LEU A 463 -60.37 -11.70 34.87
CA LEU A 463 -59.62 -11.71 36.15
C LEU A 463 -60.45 -12.24 37.34
N PRO A 464 -59.78 -12.67 38.43
CA PRO A 464 -59.86 -11.85 39.64
C PRO A 464 -58.52 -11.67 40.40
N ARG A 465 -58.55 -10.73 41.34
CA ARG A 465 -57.44 -10.09 42.07
C ARG A 465 -57.11 -10.79 43.41
N ARG A 466 -55.79 -10.98 43.67
CA ARG A 466 -54.99 -10.80 44.94
C ARG A 466 -55.41 -11.60 46.21
N PRO A 467 -54.58 -11.71 47.30
CA PRO A 467 -53.30 -11.04 47.63
C PRO A 467 -52.18 -12.01 48.15
N LEU A 468 -51.16 -11.45 48.84
CA LEU A 468 -49.99 -12.05 49.54
C LEU A 468 -48.70 -12.08 48.70
N ARG A 469 -47.93 -10.98 48.64
CA ARG A 469 -46.97 -10.50 49.67
C ARG A 469 -46.20 -11.67 50.32
N CYS A 470 -45.12 -12.10 49.66
CA CYS A 470 -43.85 -12.57 50.26
C CYS A 470 -42.84 -13.07 49.22
N LEU A 471 -43.19 -13.22 47.93
CA LEU A 471 -42.26 -13.72 46.90
C LEU A 471 -41.33 -12.66 46.27
N SER A 472 -41.55 -11.37 46.52
CA SER A 472 -40.82 -10.30 45.83
C SER A 472 -39.41 -10.08 46.38
N ILE A 473 -39.17 -10.37 47.66
CA ILE A 473 -37.86 -10.12 48.30
C ILE A 473 -36.88 -11.25 47.97
N THR A 474 -37.31 -12.51 47.89
CA THR A 474 -36.43 -13.63 47.53
C THR A 474 -36.00 -13.57 46.08
N VAL A 475 -36.88 -13.13 45.17
CA VAL A 475 -36.54 -12.94 43.76
C VAL A 475 -35.64 -11.71 43.56
N LEU A 476 -35.88 -10.62 44.30
CA LEU A 476 -34.99 -9.44 44.28
C LEU A 476 -33.63 -9.71 44.93
N LEU A 477 -33.56 -10.53 45.98
CA LEU A 477 -32.30 -10.96 46.59
C LEU A 477 -31.56 -11.98 45.72
N PHE A 478 -32.25 -12.88 45.00
CA PHE A 478 -31.62 -13.73 43.99
C PHE A 478 -31.14 -12.93 42.78
N LEU A 479 -31.89 -11.92 42.33
CA LEU A 479 -31.45 -11.03 41.26
C LEU A 479 -30.30 -10.13 41.72
N ALA A 480 -30.33 -9.60 42.95
CA ALA A 480 -29.24 -8.81 43.51
C ALA A 480 -28.00 -9.66 43.79
N ALA A 481 -28.14 -10.90 44.29
CA ALA A 481 -27.05 -11.85 44.47
C ALA A 481 -26.52 -12.37 43.14
N PHE A 482 -27.36 -12.57 42.12
CA PHE A 482 -26.94 -12.91 40.76
C PHE A 482 -26.22 -11.74 40.10
N LEU A 483 -26.67 -10.50 40.32
CA LEU A 483 -26.00 -9.29 39.84
C LEU A 483 -24.70 -9.00 40.62
N LEU A 484 -24.65 -9.29 41.92
CA LEU A 484 -23.45 -9.17 42.77
C LEU A 484 -22.44 -10.29 42.50
N LEU A 485 -22.87 -11.53 42.23
CA LEU A 485 -22.00 -12.61 41.77
C LEU A 485 -21.52 -12.38 40.33
N ARG A 486 -22.25 -11.60 39.53
CA ARG A 486 -21.78 -11.13 38.22
C ARG A 486 -20.78 -9.96 38.34
N SER A 487 -20.87 -9.13 39.39
CA SER A 487 -19.95 -8.03 39.62
C SER A 487 -18.69 -8.41 40.43
N TYR A 488 -18.73 -9.50 41.20
CA TYR A 488 -17.57 -10.04 41.94
C TYR A 488 -16.83 -11.19 41.24
N ARG A 489 -17.30 -11.63 40.06
CA ARG A 489 -16.45 -12.42 39.13
C ARG A 489 -15.65 -11.46 38.25
N THR A 490 -14.70 -10.78 38.88
CA THR A 490 -13.60 -10.11 38.20
C THR A 490 -12.55 -11.14 37.78
N GLU A 491 -11.95 -10.85 36.63
CA GLU A 491 -10.73 -11.45 36.06
C GLU A 491 -10.87 -12.77 35.30
N ASP A 492 -11.74 -12.81 34.29
CA ASP A 492 -11.33 -13.46 33.04
C ASP A 492 -10.65 -12.38 32.19
N ALA A 493 -9.34 -12.57 31.95
CA ALA A 493 -8.52 -11.71 31.13
C ALA A 493 -8.93 -11.79 29.64
N SER A 494 -10.10 -11.25 29.29
CA SER A 494 -10.37 -10.78 27.94
C SER A 494 -9.89 -9.33 27.86
N SER A 495 -8.58 -9.15 27.74
CA SER A 495 -8.06 -7.92 27.15
C SER A 495 -8.70 -7.80 25.77
N THR A 496 -9.70 -6.93 25.63
CA THR A 496 -10.15 -6.49 24.30
C THR A 496 -9.01 -5.63 23.77
N ILE A 497 -8.01 -6.30 23.18
CA ILE A 497 -6.90 -5.65 22.51
C ILE A 497 -7.52 -4.87 21.35
N TRP A 498 -7.56 -3.54 21.49
CA TRP A 498 -7.95 -2.67 20.40
C TRP A 498 -6.92 -2.83 19.29
N LEU A 499 -7.42 -3.29 18.16
CA LEU A 499 -6.65 -3.74 17.01
C LEU A 499 -7.25 -2.92 15.85
N PRO A 500 -6.49 -2.01 15.20
CA PRO A 500 -7.00 -1.05 14.19
C PRO A 500 -7.70 -1.76 13.01
N PRO A 501 -8.81 -1.26 12.43
CA PRO A 501 -9.57 -2.01 11.44
C PRO A 501 -8.71 -2.46 10.22
N PRO A 502 -8.97 -3.64 9.63
CA PRO A 502 -8.25 -4.09 8.44
C PRO A 502 -8.49 -3.14 7.27
N LEU A 503 -7.41 -2.80 6.56
CA LEU A 503 -7.36 -1.88 5.42
C LEU A 503 -8.28 -2.36 4.28
N THR A 504 -9.32 -1.60 3.93
CA THR A 504 -10.37 -2.02 2.99
C THR A 504 -10.25 -1.49 1.55
N VAL A 505 -9.28 -0.64 1.20
CA VAL A 505 -9.05 -0.30 -0.21
C VAL A 505 -8.01 -1.28 -0.78
N ARG A 506 -8.45 -2.20 -1.64
CA ARG A 506 -7.54 -3.00 -2.48
C ARG A 506 -7.17 -2.10 -3.66
N PRO A 507 -5.92 -1.61 -3.81
CA PRO A 507 -5.49 -1.07 -5.10
C PRO A 507 -5.76 -2.10 -6.21
N SER A 508 -6.11 -1.62 -7.40
CA SER A 508 -6.54 -2.48 -8.51
C SER A 508 -5.44 -3.43 -9.01
N LEU A 509 -4.18 -3.12 -8.70
CA LEU A 509 -3.01 -3.88 -9.11
C LEU A 509 -2.17 -4.34 -7.92
N PRO A 510 -1.44 -5.47 -8.03
CA PRO A 510 -0.42 -5.88 -7.08
C PRO A 510 0.70 -4.84 -6.91
N PRO A 511 1.50 -4.89 -5.82
CA PRO A 511 2.68 -4.04 -5.68
C PRO A 511 3.74 -4.43 -6.71
N ASN A 512 4.44 -3.43 -7.25
CA ASN A 512 5.58 -3.62 -8.15
C ASN A 512 6.94 -3.60 -7.43
N TYR A 513 6.96 -3.27 -6.13
CA TYR A 513 8.14 -3.21 -5.27
C TYR A 513 9.28 -2.31 -5.77
N TYR A 514 9.00 -1.27 -6.58
CA TYR A 514 10.05 -0.40 -7.13
C TYR A 514 10.92 0.25 -6.04
N ASP A 515 10.34 0.66 -4.90
CA ASP A 515 11.10 1.25 -3.80
C ASP A 515 12.12 0.29 -3.17
N TRP A 516 11.88 -1.02 -3.22
CA TRP A 516 12.86 -2.02 -2.76
C TRP A 516 13.99 -2.16 -3.78
N TYR A 517 13.64 -2.22 -5.05
CA TYR A 517 14.61 -2.30 -6.14
C TYR A 517 15.52 -1.04 -6.21
N GLU A 518 14.97 0.16 -6.00
CA GLU A 518 15.77 1.38 -5.94
C GLU A 518 16.71 1.41 -4.73
N ARG A 519 16.29 0.84 -3.59
CA ARG A 519 17.17 0.67 -2.41
C ARG A 519 18.28 -0.35 -2.68
N GLU A 520 17.97 -1.44 -3.35
CA GLU A 520 18.97 -2.44 -3.76
C GLU A 520 20.07 -1.80 -4.61
N LYS A 521 19.75 -0.91 -5.56
CA LYS A 521 20.73 -0.19 -6.39
C LYS A 521 21.68 0.73 -5.61
N GLN A 522 21.29 1.13 -4.40
CA GLN A 522 22.04 2.04 -3.55
C GLN A 522 22.83 1.32 -2.45
N LEU A 523 22.90 -0.01 -2.48
CA LEU A 523 23.64 -0.77 -1.49
C LEU A 523 25.13 -0.38 -1.52
N PRO A 524 25.80 -0.19 -0.36
CA PRO A 524 27.16 0.33 -0.30
C PRO A 524 28.20 -0.49 -1.08
N GLN A 525 27.98 -1.81 -1.21
CA GLN A 525 28.83 -2.70 -1.99
C GLN A 525 28.74 -2.51 -3.51
N HIS A 526 27.84 -1.64 -4.01
CA HIS A 526 27.70 -1.31 -5.43
C HIS A 526 28.57 -0.11 -5.86
N ASP A 527 29.56 0.24 -5.05
CA ASP A 527 30.63 1.16 -5.44
C ASP A 527 31.71 0.43 -6.25
N VAL A 528 31.85 0.82 -7.52
CA VAL A 528 32.82 0.25 -8.47
C VAL A 528 34.28 0.53 -8.09
N SER A 529 34.51 1.53 -7.23
CA SER A 529 35.84 1.97 -6.80
C SER A 529 36.39 1.17 -5.61
N LEU A 530 35.58 0.28 -5.02
CA LEU A 530 36.02 -0.57 -3.92
C LEU A 530 37.20 -1.46 -4.35
N PRO A 531 38.22 -1.63 -3.49
CA PRO A 531 39.36 -2.48 -3.80
C PRO A 531 38.98 -3.96 -3.73
N TYR A 532 39.85 -4.82 -4.29
CA TYR A 532 39.79 -6.27 -4.07
C TYR A 532 39.62 -6.59 -2.58
N PRO A 533 38.73 -7.52 -2.19
CA PRO A 533 38.00 -8.49 -3.03
C PRO A 533 36.67 -7.99 -3.64
N GLN A 534 36.36 -6.69 -3.63
CA GLN A 534 35.15 -6.09 -4.18
C GLN A 534 35.44 -5.26 -5.46
N GLY A 535 34.44 -4.51 -5.93
CA GLY A 535 34.59 -3.59 -7.06
C GLY A 535 34.97 -4.31 -8.36
N ARG A 536 35.75 -3.66 -9.22
CA ARG A 536 36.09 -4.20 -10.55
C ARG A 536 36.95 -5.46 -10.52
N GLU A 537 37.71 -5.67 -9.45
CA GLU A 537 38.61 -6.82 -9.31
C GLU A 537 37.99 -7.98 -8.52
N GLY A 538 36.72 -7.84 -8.11
CA GLY A 538 36.00 -8.87 -7.38
C GLY A 538 35.76 -10.15 -8.19
N LYS A 539 35.60 -11.27 -7.48
CA LYS A 539 35.15 -12.53 -8.07
C LYS A 539 33.66 -12.69 -7.86
N TYR A 540 32.88 -12.71 -8.94
CA TYR A 540 31.42 -12.76 -8.93
C TYR A 540 30.91 -14.08 -9.51
N LEU A 541 29.78 -14.54 -8.99
CA LEU A 541 29.01 -15.67 -9.52
C LEU A 541 27.54 -15.26 -9.65
N TRP A 542 27.08 -15.11 -10.88
CA TRP A 542 25.67 -14.88 -11.19
C TRP A 542 25.00 -16.14 -11.69
N ILE A 543 24.05 -16.66 -10.92
CA ILE A 543 23.31 -17.87 -11.25
C ILE A 543 21.99 -17.45 -11.91
N ALA A 544 22.09 -16.96 -13.15
CA ALA A 544 20.98 -16.30 -13.86
C ALA A 544 19.85 -17.25 -14.30
N ASN A 545 20.04 -18.55 -14.17
CA ASN A 545 19.04 -19.60 -14.37
C ASN A 545 18.29 -20.00 -13.08
N HIS A 546 18.56 -19.33 -11.95
CA HIS A 546 17.82 -19.49 -10.71
C HIS A 546 16.31 -19.42 -11.00
N ILE A 547 15.50 -20.34 -10.43
CA ILE A 547 14.05 -20.50 -10.65
C ILE A 547 13.40 -19.28 -11.32
N VAL A 548 13.45 -19.30 -12.65
CA VAL A 548 12.66 -18.44 -13.52
C VAL A 548 11.61 -19.35 -14.12
N ALA A 549 10.36 -18.90 -14.18
CA ALA A 549 9.20 -19.65 -14.67
C ALA A 549 9.29 -20.31 -16.06
N VAL A 550 10.42 -20.15 -16.75
CA VAL A 550 10.70 -20.72 -18.07
C VAL A 550 11.11 -22.20 -17.99
N ALA A 551 11.72 -22.66 -16.89
CA ALA A 551 12.22 -24.04 -16.77
C ALA A 551 11.11 -25.10 -16.62
N CYS A 552 9.87 -24.69 -16.34
CA CYS A 552 8.73 -25.60 -16.16
C CYS A 552 7.51 -25.12 -16.96
N ALA A 553 7.59 -25.25 -18.30
CA ALA A 553 6.43 -25.23 -19.20
C ALA A 553 5.40 -24.09 -18.95
N GLY A 554 5.88 -22.88 -18.68
CA GLY A 554 5.02 -21.68 -18.60
C GLY A 554 4.26 -21.47 -17.28
N ALA A 555 4.57 -22.21 -16.21
CA ALA A 555 4.02 -21.94 -14.87
C ALA A 555 5.15 -21.66 -13.88
N GLY A 556 5.19 -20.44 -13.33
CA GLY A 556 6.14 -20.07 -12.28
C GLY A 556 5.99 -20.97 -11.05
N LEU A 557 7.13 -21.27 -10.39
CA LEU A 557 7.15 -22.03 -9.14
C LEU A 557 6.93 -21.08 -7.95
N GLY A 558 6.23 -21.57 -6.93
CA GLY A 558 5.98 -20.82 -5.70
C GLY A 558 7.26 -20.52 -4.92
N TRP A 559 7.22 -19.47 -4.09
CA TRP A 559 8.36 -18.96 -3.32
C TRP A 559 9.12 -20.04 -2.54
N GLY A 560 8.44 -21.01 -1.94
CA GLY A 560 9.10 -22.13 -1.24
C GLY A 560 10.14 -22.88 -2.09
N ASN A 561 9.87 -23.11 -3.38
CA ASN A 561 10.84 -23.76 -4.27
C ASN A 561 12.01 -22.82 -4.60
N ALA A 562 11.70 -21.57 -4.95
CA ALA A 562 12.71 -20.55 -5.25
C ALA A 562 13.66 -20.34 -4.06
N MET A 563 13.12 -20.19 -2.86
CA MET A 563 13.90 -20.01 -1.64
C MET A 563 14.84 -21.19 -1.36
N GLN A 564 14.41 -22.42 -1.61
CA GLN A 564 15.21 -23.62 -1.35
C GLN A 564 16.43 -23.69 -2.28
N GLU A 565 16.23 -23.41 -3.57
CA GLU A 565 17.33 -23.33 -4.55
C GLU A 565 18.23 -22.13 -4.27
N ALA A 566 17.67 -20.96 -3.96
CA ALA A 566 18.42 -19.75 -3.67
C ALA A 566 19.42 -19.96 -2.51
N MET A 567 19.03 -20.71 -1.47
CA MET A 567 19.96 -21.02 -0.37
C MET A 567 21.11 -21.93 -0.79
N LEU A 568 20.89 -22.94 -1.65
CA LEU A 568 21.98 -23.78 -2.15
C LEU A 568 22.89 -23.03 -3.13
N ASN A 569 22.31 -22.18 -3.98
CA ASN A 569 23.04 -21.30 -4.89
C ASN A 569 23.93 -20.32 -4.12
N ALA A 570 23.41 -19.71 -3.05
CA ALA A 570 24.18 -18.86 -2.17
C ALA A 570 25.28 -19.64 -1.42
N HIS A 571 25.00 -20.89 -1.02
CA HIS A 571 26.01 -21.75 -0.40
C HIS A 571 27.12 -22.12 -1.38
N LEU A 572 26.81 -22.40 -2.64
CA LEU A 572 27.79 -22.63 -3.70
C LEU A 572 28.69 -21.41 -3.93
N ALA A 573 28.09 -20.21 -4.02
CA ALA A 573 28.85 -18.96 -4.15
C ALA A 573 29.81 -18.76 -2.95
N TYR A 574 29.31 -18.97 -1.74
CA TYR A 574 30.11 -18.91 -0.51
C TYR A 574 31.26 -19.92 -0.51
N MET A 575 30.99 -21.19 -0.83
CA MET A 575 32.00 -22.26 -0.85
C MET A 575 33.05 -22.07 -1.95
N SER A 576 32.66 -21.50 -3.08
CA SER A 576 33.57 -21.15 -4.19
C SER A 576 34.32 -19.82 -3.99
N ARG A 577 34.09 -19.13 -2.85
CA ARG A 577 34.67 -17.81 -2.52
C ARG A 577 34.40 -16.76 -3.60
N ARG A 578 33.18 -16.77 -4.14
CA ARG A 578 32.69 -15.77 -5.11
C ARG A 578 31.55 -14.97 -4.49
N ILE A 579 31.50 -13.68 -4.80
CA ILE A 579 30.41 -12.77 -4.46
C ILE A 579 29.17 -13.25 -5.23
N LEU A 580 28.14 -13.60 -4.48
CA LEU A 580 26.84 -13.95 -5.07
C LEU A 580 26.25 -12.74 -5.77
N VAL A 581 25.75 -12.94 -6.99
CA VAL A 581 24.84 -12.01 -7.64
C VAL A 581 23.42 -12.56 -7.47
N PHE A 582 22.61 -11.91 -6.63
CA PHE A 582 21.28 -12.39 -6.28
C PHE A 582 20.21 -11.77 -7.17
N ASP A 583 19.23 -12.57 -7.60
CA ASP A 583 18.12 -12.14 -8.44
C ASP A 583 16.82 -11.94 -7.65
N ASN A 584 15.88 -11.24 -8.27
CA ASN A 584 14.51 -11.13 -7.81
C ASN A 584 13.82 -12.50 -7.81
N TYR A 585 12.90 -12.73 -6.87
CA TYR A 585 11.95 -13.82 -7.01
C TYR A 585 11.02 -13.55 -8.21
N THR A 586 11.10 -14.40 -9.24
CA THR A 586 10.51 -14.11 -10.55
C THR A 586 9.47 -15.16 -10.96
N TRP A 587 8.20 -14.74 -10.99
CA TRP A 587 7.07 -15.51 -11.54
C TRP A 587 7.01 -15.48 -13.06
N ASN A 588 7.51 -14.42 -13.70
CA ASN A 588 7.57 -14.30 -15.14
C ASN A 588 8.72 -13.37 -15.55
N ALA A 589 9.57 -13.84 -16.45
CA ALA A 589 10.70 -13.07 -16.97
C ALA A 589 10.32 -12.08 -18.07
N GLU A 590 9.11 -12.18 -18.62
CA GLU A 590 8.63 -11.26 -19.65
C GLU A 590 8.57 -9.80 -19.15
N PRO A 591 8.62 -8.79 -20.03
CA PRO A 591 8.76 -7.37 -19.64
C PRO A 591 7.63 -6.77 -18.76
N GLY A 592 6.55 -7.50 -18.47
CA GLY A 592 5.41 -6.99 -17.70
C GLY A 592 5.60 -7.06 -16.18
N ASP A 593 5.09 -6.04 -15.48
CA ASP A 593 5.13 -5.93 -14.01
C ASP A 593 4.25 -6.97 -13.30
N TYR A 594 3.26 -7.53 -14.01
CA TYR A 594 2.29 -8.46 -13.45
C TYR A 594 2.16 -9.74 -14.25
N SER A 595 1.90 -10.83 -13.53
CA SER A 595 1.57 -12.15 -14.05
C SER A 595 0.17 -12.55 -13.61
N GLU A 596 -0.49 -13.43 -14.37
CA GLU A 596 -1.78 -13.99 -13.96
C GLU A 596 -1.58 -15.36 -13.32
N TYR A 597 -2.16 -15.57 -12.13
CA TYR A 597 -2.14 -16.84 -11.43
C TYR A 597 -3.47 -17.10 -10.74
N GLY A 598 -4.13 -18.20 -11.09
CA GLY A 598 -5.43 -18.57 -10.53
C GLY A 598 -6.51 -17.49 -10.72
N GLY A 599 -6.52 -16.81 -11.87
CA GLY A 599 -7.45 -15.73 -12.20
C GLY A 599 -7.20 -14.42 -11.45
N ASN A 600 -6.05 -14.27 -10.78
CA ASN A 600 -5.65 -13.05 -10.09
C ASN A 600 -4.33 -12.53 -10.66
N LEU A 601 -4.17 -11.20 -10.70
CA LEU A 601 -2.87 -10.60 -10.96
C LEU A 601 -1.96 -10.77 -9.74
N ILE A 602 -0.70 -11.10 -9.99
CA ILE A 602 0.39 -11.16 -9.02
C ILE A 602 1.61 -10.38 -9.55
N PRO A 603 2.51 -9.90 -8.69
CA PRO A 603 3.75 -9.28 -9.14
C PRO A 603 4.59 -10.29 -9.93
N SER A 604 5.06 -9.91 -11.12
CA SER A 604 5.94 -10.77 -11.92
C SER A 604 7.30 -10.97 -11.24
N ARG A 605 7.76 -9.95 -10.50
CA ARG A 605 9.06 -9.93 -9.83
C ARG A 605 8.90 -9.33 -8.44
N ILE A 606 9.54 -9.94 -7.45
CA ILE A 606 9.63 -9.43 -6.09
C ILE A 606 11.13 -9.34 -5.74
N PRO A 607 11.66 -8.14 -5.44
CA PRO A 607 13.04 -7.98 -4.99
C PRO A 607 13.38 -8.90 -3.83
N LEU A 608 14.54 -9.54 -3.88
CA LEU A 608 14.91 -10.52 -2.85
C LEU A 608 14.96 -9.87 -1.48
N THR A 609 15.39 -8.60 -1.40
CA THR A 609 15.41 -7.82 -0.14
C THR A 609 14.02 -7.54 0.43
N ALA A 610 12.94 -7.64 -0.37
CA ALA A 610 11.57 -7.55 0.15
C ALA A 610 11.14 -8.84 0.88
N LEU A 611 11.79 -9.97 0.61
CA LEU A 611 11.51 -11.27 1.23
C LEU A 611 12.52 -11.62 2.33
N LEU A 612 13.80 -11.38 2.07
CA LEU A 612 14.92 -11.81 2.89
C LEU A 612 15.83 -10.64 3.28
N SER A 613 16.64 -10.88 4.31
CA SER A 613 17.80 -10.09 4.68
C SER A 613 18.95 -11.05 5.01
N GLY A 614 20.10 -10.51 5.43
CA GLY A 614 21.30 -11.30 5.66
C GLY A 614 22.16 -11.48 4.40
N PRO A 615 23.20 -12.33 4.45
CA PRO A 615 24.24 -12.36 3.43
C PRO A 615 23.77 -12.68 2.01
N MET A 616 22.69 -13.46 1.88
CA MET A 616 22.09 -13.80 0.58
C MET A 616 21.46 -12.60 -0.13
N ALA A 617 21.06 -11.58 0.62
CA ALA A 617 20.36 -10.39 0.13
C ALA A 617 21.21 -9.12 0.35
N GLY A 618 22.54 -9.27 0.37
CA GLY A 618 23.47 -8.15 0.38
C GLY A 618 23.86 -7.60 1.75
N ALA A 619 23.48 -8.24 2.87
CA ALA A 619 24.06 -7.89 4.17
C ALA A 619 25.51 -8.41 4.29
N PRO A 620 26.37 -7.78 5.11
CA PRO A 620 27.71 -8.30 5.34
C PRO A 620 27.68 -9.62 6.12
N PHE A 621 28.65 -10.49 5.84
CA PHE A 621 28.88 -11.67 6.66
C PHE A 621 29.49 -11.27 8.01
N ALA A 622 29.06 -11.91 9.10
CA ALA A 622 29.71 -11.78 10.38
C ALA A 622 31.15 -12.36 10.34
N PRO A 623 32.13 -11.73 11.04
CA PRO A 623 33.49 -12.27 11.15
C PRO A 623 33.51 -13.72 11.66
N PRO A 624 34.46 -14.57 11.22
CA PRO A 624 35.65 -14.26 10.42
C PRO A 624 35.47 -14.44 8.90
N ALA A 625 34.23 -14.47 8.39
CA ALA A 625 34.00 -14.68 6.96
C ALA A 625 34.60 -13.54 6.12
N GLU A 626 35.45 -13.90 5.15
CA GLU A 626 36.15 -12.96 4.26
C GLU A 626 35.47 -12.79 2.90
N VAL A 627 34.25 -13.33 2.73
CA VAL A 627 33.47 -13.20 1.50
C VAL A 627 32.70 -11.87 1.53
N PRO A 628 32.78 -11.03 0.47
CA PRO A 628 32.04 -9.78 0.45
C PRO A 628 30.51 -9.97 0.33
N PRO A 629 29.73 -8.92 0.66
CA PRO A 629 28.27 -8.96 0.55
C PRO A 629 27.80 -9.21 -0.88
N ALA A 630 26.67 -9.90 -1.03
CA ALA A 630 26.07 -10.18 -2.33
C ALA A 630 25.64 -8.88 -3.05
N VAL A 631 25.61 -8.92 -4.39
CA VAL A 631 25.32 -7.76 -5.26
C VAL A 631 24.17 -8.05 -6.23
N ILE A 632 23.64 -7.00 -6.87
CA ILE A 632 22.56 -7.14 -7.86
C ILE A 632 23.11 -7.32 -9.29
N PRO A 633 22.32 -7.89 -10.22
CA PRO A 633 22.73 -8.11 -11.61
C PRO A 633 23.17 -6.84 -12.34
N GLU A 634 22.57 -5.69 -12.05
CA GLU A 634 22.91 -4.41 -12.66
C GLU A 634 24.34 -3.99 -12.31
N PHE A 635 24.73 -4.17 -11.05
CA PHE A 635 26.10 -3.90 -10.61
C PHE A 635 27.07 -4.90 -11.23
N PHE A 636 26.74 -6.19 -11.24
CA PHE A 636 27.52 -7.22 -11.92
C PHE A 636 27.79 -6.84 -13.39
N ARG A 637 26.75 -6.49 -14.17
CA ARG A 637 26.89 -6.07 -15.57
C ARG A 637 27.76 -4.83 -15.74
N LYS A 638 27.81 -3.95 -14.74
CA LYS A 638 28.64 -2.74 -14.75
C LYS A 638 30.12 -3.02 -14.52
N VAL A 639 30.46 -4.00 -13.67
CA VAL A 639 31.86 -4.36 -13.36
C VAL A 639 32.41 -5.48 -14.24
N CYS A 640 31.54 -6.33 -14.79
CA CYS A 640 31.87 -7.49 -15.60
C CYS A 640 31.59 -7.27 -17.10
N GLU A 641 32.42 -6.43 -17.74
CA GLU A 641 32.35 -6.19 -19.20
C GLU A 641 32.66 -7.46 -20.00
N THR A 642 33.59 -8.27 -19.51
CA THR A 642 33.89 -9.62 -19.99
C THR A 642 33.53 -10.63 -18.90
N LYS A 643 32.92 -11.75 -19.29
CA LYS A 643 32.51 -12.81 -18.37
C LYS A 643 32.58 -14.17 -19.05
N THR A 644 32.88 -15.19 -18.25
CA THR A 644 32.70 -16.58 -18.66
C THR A 644 31.24 -16.97 -18.42
N VAL A 645 30.55 -17.40 -19.48
CA VAL A 645 29.21 -17.98 -19.38
C VAL A 645 29.34 -19.51 -19.38
N ILE A 646 28.83 -20.18 -18.35
CA ILE A 646 28.89 -21.63 -18.20
C ILE A 646 27.50 -22.21 -18.37
N ASN A 647 27.35 -23.18 -19.27
CA ASN A 647 26.11 -23.95 -19.33
C ASN A 647 26.16 -25.09 -18.30
N PRO A 648 25.17 -25.22 -17.41
CA PRO A 648 25.10 -26.31 -16.44
C PRO A 648 25.25 -27.72 -17.01
N SER A 649 24.88 -27.96 -18.28
CA SER A 649 25.10 -29.27 -18.91
C SER A 649 26.58 -29.66 -18.96
N GLU A 650 27.51 -28.71 -19.04
CA GLU A 650 28.96 -28.97 -19.03
C GLU A 650 29.41 -29.74 -17.78
N VAL A 651 28.72 -29.52 -16.66
CA VAL A 651 29.02 -30.15 -15.37
C VAL A 651 28.03 -31.28 -15.08
N ASN A 652 26.72 -30.97 -15.14
CA ASN A 652 25.68 -31.86 -14.66
C ASN A 652 25.42 -33.06 -15.57
N GLU A 653 25.68 -32.98 -16.89
CA GLU A 653 25.45 -34.11 -17.82
C GLU A 653 26.36 -35.31 -17.50
N HIS A 654 27.54 -35.05 -16.92
CA HIS A 654 28.49 -36.07 -16.49
C HIS A 654 28.19 -36.62 -15.08
N LEU A 655 27.13 -36.14 -14.43
CA LEU A 655 26.77 -36.45 -13.05
C LEU A 655 25.31 -36.97 -12.92
N PRO A 656 24.85 -37.91 -13.77
CA PRO A 656 23.49 -38.42 -13.69
C PRO A 656 23.29 -39.14 -12.35
N GLU A 657 22.18 -38.83 -11.66
CA GLU A 657 21.87 -39.35 -10.32
C GLU A 657 22.92 -39.10 -9.23
N ALA A 658 23.88 -38.20 -9.46
CA ALA A 658 24.87 -37.85 -8.45
C ALA A 658 24.20 -37.22 -7.21
N SER A 659 24.81 -37.46 -6.06
CA SER A 659 24.38 -36.84 -4.81
C SER A 659 24.61 -35.33 -4.82
N GLY A 660 23.89 -34.61 -3.98
CA GLY A 660 23.97 -33.16 -3.87
C GLY A 660 25.38 -32.71 -3.50
N ALA A 661 26.07 -33.41 -2.61
CA ALA A 661 27.45 -33.08 -2.26
C ALA A 661 28.41 -33.28 -3.43
N THR A 662 28.18 -34.31 -4.25
CA THR A 662 28.95 -34.54 -5.48
C THR A 662 28.74 -33.43 -6.49
N VAL A 663 27.48 -33.01 -6.71
CA VAL A 663 27.16 -31.88 -7.60
C VAL A 663 27.80 -30.59 -7.08
N MET A 664 27.65 -30.29 -5.79
CA MET A 664 28.25 -29.11 -5.16
C MET A 664 29.77 -29.09 -5.34
N GLN A 665 30.46 -30.21 -5.08
CA GLN A 665 31.91 -30.29 -5.22
C GLN A 665 32.37 -30.14 -6.68
N ALA A 666 31.68 -30.78 -7.63
CA ALA A 666 32.00 -30.64 -9.05
C ALA A 666 31.87 -29.19 -9.54
N TRP A 667 30.87 -28.46 -9.05
CA TRP A 667 30.73 -27.03 -9.34
C TRP A 667 31.80 -26.17 -8.68
N ILE A 668 32.19 -26.47 -7.43
CA ILE A 668 33.32 -25.81 -6.77
C ILE A 668 34.60 -26.01 -7.59
N ASP A 669 34.87 -27.24 -8.03
CA ASP A 669 36.05 -27.58 -8.81
C ASP A 669 36.04 -26.91 -10.20
N LYS A 670 34.89 -26.89 -10.88
CA LYS A 670 34.71 -26.17 -12.15
C LYS A 670 34.95 -24.68 -11.97
N LEU A 671 34.35 -24.05 -10.96
CA LEU A 671 34.49 -22.61 -10.70
C LEU A 671 35.90 -22.22 -10.27
N ALA A 672 36.64 -23.13 -9.64
CA ALA A 672 38.05 -22.92 -9.28
C ALA A 672 38.99 -22.92 -10.51
N GLN A 673 38.60 -23.59 -11.60
CA GLN A 673 39.35 -23.62 -12.87
C GLN A 673 39.10 -22.39 -13.76
N VAL A 674 38.09 -21.57 -13.44
CA VAL A 674 37.76 -20.38 -14.23
C VAL A 674 38.61 -19.20 -13.75
N GLU A 675 39.54 -18.76 -14.60
CA GLU A 675 40.41 -17.61 -14.33
C GLU A 675 39.63 -16.29 -14.25
N ASP A 676 38.55 -16.16 -15.04
CA ASP A 676 37.69 -14.98 -15.02
C ASP A 676 37.08 -14.73 -13.63
N GLY A 677 37.24 -13.49 -13.16
CA GLY A 677 36.56 -13.01 -11.95
C GLY A 677 35.04 -13.07 -12.09
N CYS A 678 34.53 -12.84 -13.30
CA CYS A 678 33.09 -12.76 -13.58
C CYS A 678 32.57 -14.04 -14.23
N VAL A 679 31.71 -14.76 -13.51
CA VAL A 679 31.03 -15.96 -14.02
C VAL A 679 29.52 -15.76 -14.03
N GLU A 680 28.90 -16.06 -15.15
CA GLU A 680 27.45 -16.13 -15.31
C GLU A 680 27.05 -17.56 -15.69
N ILE A 681 26.03 -18.09 -15.03
CA ILE A 681 25.40 -19.36 -15.41
C ILE A 681 24.35 -19.05 -16.46
N ASP A 682 24.36 -19.79 -17.57
CA ASP A 682 23.48 -19.54 -18.71
C ASP A 682 21.99 -19.52 -18.30
N SER A 683 21.38 -18.33 -18.38
CA SER A 683 19.97 -18.08 -18.06
C SER A 683 18.96 -18.97 -18.80
N LYS A 684 19.34 -19.57 -19.93
CA LYS A 684 18.46 -20.44 -20.74
C LYS A 684 18.61 -21.92 -20.42
N ALA A 685 19.54 -22.28 -19.55
CA ALA A 685 19.82 -23.66 -19.21
C ALA A 685 19.00 -24.17 -18.01
N LEU A 686 19.03 -25.49 -17.80
CA LEU A 686 18.48 -26.11 -16.61
C LEU A 686 19.25 -25.68 -15.35
N GLN A 687 18.61 -25.84 -14.20
CA GLN A 687 19.15 -25.47 -12.89
C GLN A 687 20.43 -26.23 -12.55
N ILE A 688 21.28 -25.62 -11.72
CA ILE A 688 22.42 -26.31 -11.10
C ILE A 688 21.90 -27.39 -10.14
N PHE A 689 21.00 -27.00 -9.24
CA PHE A 689 20.32 -27.88 -8.30
C PHE A 689 18.86 -28.00 -8.72
N ASP A 690 18.55 -29.06 -9.47
CA ASP A 690 17.21 -29.25 -10.00
C ASP A 690 16.18 -29.65 -8.93
N PHE A 691 14.90 -29.55 -9.30
CA PHE A 691 13.80 -29.91 -8.40
C PHE A 691 13.76 -31.40 -8.03
N TRP A 692 14.33 -32.29 -8.86
CA TRP A 692 14.37 -33.73 -8.58
C TRP A 692 15.34 -34.03 -7.45
N LEU A 693 16.47 -33.33 -7.38
CA LEU A 693 17.40 -33.38 -6.26
C LEU A 693 16.68 -33.02 -4.95
N PHE A 694 15.88 -31.94 -4.94
CA PHE A 694 15.12 -31.54 -3.75
C PHE A 694 14.02 -32.53 -3.35
N GLY A 695 13.53 -33.35 -4.29
CA GLY A 695 12.55 -34.41 -4.04
C GLY A 695 13.17 -35.74 -3.60
N ASN A 696 14.50 -35.89 -3.63
CA ASN A 696 15.17 -37.16 -3.38
C ASN A 696 16.12 -37.09 -2.18
N ALA A 697 15.68 -37.59 -1.02
CA ALA A 697 16.45 -37.60 0.21
C ALA A 697 17.79 -38.33 0.09
N SER A 698 17.83 -39.46 -0.63
CA SER A 698 19.05 -40.27 -0.81
C SER A 698 20.16 -39.51 -1.54
N ARG A 699 19.77 -38.55 -2.40
CA ARG A 699 20.70 -37.68 -3.11
C ARG A 699 20.97 -36.40 -2.35
N LEU A 700 19.99 -35.81 -1.66
CA LEU A 700 20.12 -34.47 -1.07
C LEU A 700 20.80 -34.44 0.29
N LEU A 701 20.58 -35.46 1.14
CA LEU A 701 20.89 -35.38 2.56
C LEU A 701 22.40 -35.39 2.88
N ASP A 702 23.24 -35.81 1.95
CA ASP A 702 24.70 -35.75 2.12
C ASP A 702 25.26 -34.32 2.07
N LEU A 703 24.49 -33.34 1.56
CA LEU A 703 24.80 -31.91 1.67
C LEU A 703 24.61 -31.37 3.08
N TRP A 704 23.70 -31.98 3.86
CA TRP A 704 23.24 -31.42 5.13
C TRP A 704 24.36 -31.12 6.13
N PRO A 705 25.39 -31.98 6.34
CA PRO A 705 26.47 -31.71 7.28
C PRO A 705 27.30 -30.45 6.96
N SER A 706 27.46 -30.12 5.68
CA SER A 706 28.15 -28.90 5.23
C SER A 706 27.20 -27.71 5.25
N PHE A 707 26.01 -27.88 4.69
CA PHE A 707 25.04 -26.81 4.53
C PHE A 707 24.48 -26.28 5.85
N SER A 708 24.19 -27.15 6.82
CA SER A 708 23.72 -26.77 8.16
C SER A 708 24.68 -25.85 8.94
N LYS A 709 25.97 -25.88 8.61
CA LYS A 709 27.01 -25.03 9.21
C LYS A 709 27.28 -23.75 8.40
N SER A 710 26.62 -23.59 7.25
CA SER A 710 26.85 -22.46 6.36
C SER A 710 26.39 -21.14 7.00
N PRO A 711 27.16 -20.04 6.84
CA PRO A 711 26.70 -18.69 7.15
C PRO A 711 25.39 -18.31 6.46
N ILE A 712 25.09 -18.94 5.33
CA ILE A 712 23.82 -18.74 4.61
C ILE A 712 22.62 -19.09 5.49
N LEU A 713 22.69 -20.17 6.27
CA LEU A 713 21.64 -20.56 7.20
C LEU A 713 21.83 -19.91 8.58
N SER A 714 23.05 -19.91 9.10
CA SER A 714 23.32 -19.39 10.45
C SER A 714 23.24 -17.87 10.54
N GLN A 715 23.24 -17.13 9.42
CA GLN A 715 23.05 -15.67 9.36
C GLN A 715 21.81 -15.27 8.53
N PHE A 716 20.96 -16.24 8.17
CA PHE A 716 19.66 -16.01 7.53
C PHE A 716 18.81 -14.99 8.30
N ALA A 717 18.21 -14.03 7.60
CA ALA A 717 17.25 -13.11 8.19
C ALA A 717 16.06 -12.90 7.26
N TRP A 718 14.92 -12.55 7.85
CA TRP A 718 13.75 -12.10 7.12
C TRP A 718 13.84 -10.60 6.84
N SER A 719 13.22 -10.12 5.77
CA SER A 719 13.23 -8.68 5.46
C SER A 719 12.46 -7.86 6.52
N PRO A 720 12.73 -6.55 6.62
CA PRO A 720 11.92 -5.64 7.44
C PRO A 720 10.42 -5.67 7.09
N LEU A 721 10.05 -6.00 5.84
CA LEU A 721 8.65 -6.14 5.43
C LEU A 721 7.97 -7.33 6.11
N ILE A 722 8.68 -8.46 6.20
CA ILE A 722 8.19 -9.67 6.88
C ILE A 722 8.16 -9.48 8.39
N VAL A 723 9.24 -8.93 8.95
CA VAL A 723 9.37 -8.69 10.40
C VAL A 723 8.25 -7.76 10.88
N SER A 724 8.04 -6.62 10.22
CA SER A 724 6.98 -5.68 10.58
C SER A 724 5.58 -6.30 10.53
N ALA A 725 5.32 -7.23 9.59
CA ALA A 725 4.05 -7.93 9.54
C ALA A 725 3.82 -8.82 10.77
N VAL A 726 4.86 -9.53 11.22
CA VAL A 726 4.82 -10.36 12.43
C VAL A 726 4.65 -9.50 13.68
N GLU A 727 5.37 -8.39 13.80
CA GLU A 727 5.31 -7.48 14.96
C GLU A 727 3.95 -6.78 15.10
N VAL A 728 3.35 -6.32 14.00
CA VAL A 728 2.00 -5.73 13.99
C VAL A 728 0.95 -6.76 14.39
N ASN A 729 1.15 -8.03 14.01
CA ASN A 729 0.22 -9.12 14.32
C ASN A 729 0.58 -9.88 15.60
N ARG A 730 1.53 -9.40 16.42
CA ARG A 730 1.99 -10.07 17.66
C ARG A 730 0.87 -10.51 18.58
N ALA A 731 -0.18 -9.70 18.72
CA ALA A 731 -1.34 -9.99 19.57
C ALA A 731 -2.13 -11.24 19.10
N LEU A 732 -2.09 -11.55 17.80
CA LEU A 732 -2.67 -12.76 17.23
C LEU A 732 -1.71 -13.95 17.31
N ILE A 733 -0.41 -13.70 17.28
CA ILE A 733 0.61 -14.74 17.16
C ILE A 733 1.11 -15.18 18.54
N HIS A 734 1.84 -14.31 19.23
CA HIS A 734 2.49 -14.62 20.49
C HIS A 734 2.89 -13.34 21.27
N PRO A 735 2.64 -13.27 22.60
CA PRO A 735 2.93 -12.06 23.40
C PRO A 735 4.42 -11.75 23.58
N SER A 736 5.32 -12.72 23.40
CA SER A 736 6.78 -12.49 23.47
C SER A 736 7.35 -11.75 22.27
N ILE A 737 6.57 -11.58 21.19
CA ILE A 737 7.00 -10.79 20.04
C ILE A 737 6.90 -9.32 20.44
N VAL A 738 8.01 -8.59 20.34
CA VAL A 738 8.08 -7.15 20.66
C VAL A 738 8.39 -6.34 19.40
N PRO A 739 7.95 -5.07 19.29
CA PRO A 739 8.36 -4.23 18.17
C PRO A 739 9.86 -3.90 18.23
N GLY A 740 10.55 -3.97 17.10
CA GLY A 740 11.98 -3.68 16.99
C GLY A 740 12.90 -4.82 17.45
N GLU A 741 12.47 -6.08 17.28
CA GLU A 741 13.28 -7.25 17.64
C GLU A 741 14.64 -7.23 16.92
N THR A 742 15.71 -7.49 17.67
CA THR A 742 17.03 -7.82 17.12
C THR A 742 16.98 -9.12 16.31
N GLN A 743 17.96 -9.34 15.44
CA GLN A 743 18.04 -10.59 14.66
C GLN A 743 18.08 -11.85 15.54
N MET A 744 18.67 -11.75 16.75
CA MET A 744 18.69 -12.84 17.72
C MET A 744 17.28 -13.11 18.28
N GLU A 745 16.52 -12.08 18.64
CA GLU A 745 15.16 -12.20 19.16
C GLU A 745 14.19 -12.71 18.07
N GLN A 746 14.38 -12.30 16.82
CA GLN A 746 13.63 -12.80 15.67
C GLN A 746 13.81 -14.31 15.43
N ARG A 747 14.86 -14.92 15.99
CA ARG A 747 15.14 -16.37 15.94
C ARG A 747 14.77 -17.10 17.23
N ALA A 748 14.43 -16.36 18.28
CA ALA A 748 14.06 -16.95 19.55
C ALA A 748 12.76 -17.76 19.42
N GLN A 749 12.74 -18.92 20.09
CA GLN A 749 11.56 -19.78 20.15
C GLN A 749 10.39 -19.09 20.87
N LEU A 750 9.21 -19.16 20.25
CA LEU A 750 7.93 -18.78 20.81
C LEU A 750 7.37 -19.95 21.63
N SER A 751 7.77 -20.01 22.89
CA SER A 751 7.36 -21.05 23.85
C SER A 751 5.85 -21.10 24.02
N GLY A 752 5.26 -22.29 23.94
CA GLY A 752 3.81 -22.52 24.00
C GLY A 752 3.09 -22.48 22.65
N LEU A 753 3.76 -22.04 21.57
CA LEU A 753 3.16 -21.94 20.24
C LEU A 753 3.28 -23.25 19.44
N LEU A 754 2.13 -23.78 18.99
CA LEU A 754 2.01 -24.84 17.99
C LEU A 754 1.69 -24.24 16.63
N ALA A 755 2.57 -24.40 15.64
CA ALA A 755 2.31 -23.98 14.26
C ALA A 755 1.89 -25.17 13.39
N LEU A 756 0.83 -25.01 12.58
CA LEU A 756 0.26 -26.08 11.74
C LEU A 756 0.25 -25.65 10.26
N HIS A 757 0.99 -26.35 9.40
CA HIS A 757 0.95 -26.17 7.95
C HIS A 757 -0.12 -27.05 7.30
N VAL A 758 -1.23 -26.43 6.91
CA VAL A 758 -2.37 -27.13 6.33
C VAL A 758 -2.71 -26.58 4.96
N ARG A 759 -2.52 -27.38 3.90
CA ARG A 759 -2.87 -27.02 2.53
C ARG A 759 -4.31 -27.42 2.18
N ARG A 760 -4.98 -26.59 1.39
CA ARG A 760 -6.32 -26.74 0.84
C ARG A 760 -6.33 -26.32 -0.63
N GLY A 761 -7.47 -26.41 -1.32
CA GLY A 761 -7.60 -25.94 -2.71
C GLY A 761 -6.83 -26.81 -3.70
N ASP A 762 -5.91 -26.21 -4.46
CA ASP A 762 -5.05 -26.83 -5.47
C ASP A 762 -4.33 -28.12 -4.98
N PHE A 763 -4.04 -28.18 -3.68
CA PHE A 763 -3.34 -29.30 -3.07
C PHE A 763 -4.16 -30.60 -3.02
N ALA A 764 -5.48 -30.53 -3.23
CA ALA A 764 -6.32 -31.72 -3.33
C ALA A 764 -5.94 -32.56 -4.55
N GLU A 765 -5.74 -31.91 -5.69
CA GLU A 765 -5.29 -32.55 -6.93
C GLU A 765 -3.79 -32.86 -6.87
N HIS A 766 -2.99 -31.92 -6.35
CA HIS A 766 -1.55 -32.16 -6.19
C HIS A 766 -1.24 -33.40 -5.35
N CYS A 767 -2.07 -33.72 -4.35
CA CYS A 767 -1.89 -34.94 -3.57
C CYS A 767 -2.09 -36.22 -4.38
N ILE A 768 -3.04 -36.22 -5.32
CA ILE A 768 -3.23 -37.34 -6.24
C ILE A 768 -1.95 -37.52 -7.09
N ASN A 769 -1.35 -36.41 -7.53
CA ASN A 769 -0.09 -36.44 -8.27
C ASN A 769 1.07 -36.98 -7.42
N LEU A 770 1.19 -36.57 -6.16
CA LEU A 770 2.18 -37.14 -5.23
C LEU A 770 2.03 -38.65 -5.09
N ALA A 771 0.81 -39.17 -4.98
CA ALA A 771 0.55 -40.59 -4.97
C ALA A 771 0.96 -41.26 -6.30
N ASN A 772 0.59 -40.68 -7.43
CA ASN A 772 0.92 -41.19 -8.78
C ASN A 772 2.43 -41.23 -9.07
N TRP A 773 3.18 -40.33 -8.44
CA TRP A 773 4.64 -40.28 -8.51
C TRP A 773 5.32 -41.15 -7.46
N THR A 774 4.56 -41.83 -6.60
CA THR A 774 5.10 -42.57 -5.44
C THR A 774 6.06 -41.67 -4.64
N ALA A 775 5.66 -40.42 -4.45
CA ALA A 775 6.51 -39.39 -3.89
C ALA A 775 6.80 -39.61 -2.41
N HIS A 776 8.08 -39.52 -2.08
CA HIS A 776 8.58 -39.39 -0.72
C HIS A 776 8.27 -38.00 -0.13
N TYR A 777 8.58 -37.79 1.15
CA TYR A 777 8.64 -36.41 1.64
C TYR A 777 9.78 -35.67 0.93
N THR A 778 9.70 -34.34 0.84
CA THR A 778 10.78 -33.54 0.23
C THR A 778 12.09 -33.81 0.97
N GLY A 779 13.23 -33.83 0.28
CA GLY A 779 14.47 -34.44 0.78
C GLY A 779 14.88 -34.02 2.20
N PHE A 780 14.86 -32.72 2.55
CA PHE A 780 15.23 -32.26 3.90
C PHE A 780 14.20 -32.60 5.01
N ASN A 781 12.98 -32.98 4.65
CA ASN A 781 12.01 -33.53 5.60
C ASN A 781 12.25 -35.01 5.93
N GLU A 782 13.20 -35.65 5.26
CA GLU A 782 13.61 -37.04 5.55
C GLU A 782 14.91 -37.15 6.33
N ILE A 783 15.41 -36.03 6.90
CA ILE A 783 16.60 -36.05 7.77
C ILE A 783 16.44 -37.13 8.86
N PRO A 784 17.42 -38.05 9.04
CA PRO A 784 17.31 -39.23 9.92
C PRO A 784 16.97 -38.96 11.39
N SER A 785 17.18 -37.74 11.89
CA SER A 785 16.80 -37.36 13.25
C SER A 785 15.33 -36.98 13.42
N LEU A 786 14.60 -36.66 12.34
CA LEU A 786 13.18 -36.28 12.44
C LEU A 786 12.30 -37.49 12.80
N PRO A 787 11.31 -37.33 13.71
CA PRO A 787 10.59 -38.47 14.27
C PRO A 787 9.59 -39.13 13.32
N ASP A 788 8.99 -38.35 12.41
CA ASP A 788 7.94 -38.85 11.53
C ASP A 788 8.49 -39.19 10.14
N ARG A 789 8.14 -40.38 9.64
CA ARG A 789 8.60 -40.93 8.38
C ARG A 789 7.44 -41.25 7.46
N PHE A 790 7.73 -41.24 6.16
CA PHE A 790 6.79 -41.69 5.17
C PHE A 790 7.50 -42.52 4.11
N ASP A 791 7.25 -43.83 4.16
CA ASP A 791 7.64 -44.76 3.12
C ASP A 791 6.44 -44.98 2.19
N PRO A 792 6.54 -44.59 0.91
CA PRO A 792 5.49 -44.83 -0.06
C PRO A 792 5.07 -46.30 -0.11
N PRO A 793 3.76 -46.60 0.00
CA PRO A 793 3.28 -47.97 -0.11
C PRO A 793 3.52 -48.53 -1.52
N ALA A 794 3.79 -49.85 -1.59
CA ALA A 794 3.97 -50.56 -2.85
C ALA A 794 2.66 -50.61 -3.68
N GLY A 795 2.79 -50.92 -4.98
CA GLY A 795 1.64 -51.19 -5.85
C GLY A 795 1.17 -50.04 -6.75
N GLY A 796 1.91 -48.92 -6.79
CA GLY A 796 1.68 -47.80 -7.72
C GLY A 796 2.92 -47.41 -8.53
N GLY A 797 2.76 -46.47 -9.47
CA GLY A 797 3.83 -45.92 -10.29
C GLY A 797 3.40 -45.63 -11.74
N SER A 798 4.15 -44.77 -12.43
CA SER A 798 3.91 -44.38 -13.85
C SER A 798 2.61 -43.59 -14.10
N GLY A 799 2.27 -42.66 -13.21
CA GLY A 799 1.13 -41.75 -13.41
C GLY A 799 -0.21 -42.28 -12.88
N TRP A 800 -0.20 -43.40 -12.15
CA TRP A 800 -1.35 -43.99 -11.49
C TRP A 800 -0.96 -44.65 -10.16
N ASN A 801 -1.91 -44.76 -9.22
CA ASN A 801 -1.78 -45.51 -7.97
C ASN A 801 -3.10 -46.19 -7.53
N THR A 802 -3.05 -47.08 -6.53
CA THR A 802 -4.23 -47.79 -5.99
C THR A 802 -5.13 -46.87 -5.15
N PRO A 803 -6.44 -47.17 -5.04
CA PRO A 803 -7.36 -46.48 -4.13
C PRO A 803 -6.84 -46.36 -2.70
N GLU A 804 -6.28 -47.44 -2.16
CA GLU A 804 -5.72 -47.49 -0.81
C GLU A 804 -4.52 -46.56 -0.65
N ASN A 805 -3.67 -46.50 -1.68
CA ASN A 805 -2.51 -45.62 -1.66
C ASN A 805 -2.94 -44.15 -1.74
N TYR A 806 -3.96 -43.80 -2.54
CA TYR A 806 -4.50 -42.44 -2.52
C TYR A 806 -4.98 -42.02 -1.13
N ASP A 807 -5.64 -42.90 -0.38
CA ASP A 807 -6.09 -42.60 0.98
C ASP A 807 -4.90 -42.41 1.95
N VAL A 808 -3.84 -43.21 1.81
CA VAL A 808 -2.59 -43.08 2.59
C VAL A 808 -1.92 -41.72 2.35
N TYR A 809 -1.83 -41.27 1.10
CA TYR A 809 -1.30 -39.95 0.78
C TYR A 809 -2.25 -38.85 1.28
N ARG A 810 -3.56 -38.98 1.04
CA ARG A 810 -4.58 -37.99 1.40
C ARG A 810 -4.58 -37.68 2.89
N ALA A 811 -4.43 -38.70 3.74
CA ALA A 811 -4.34 -38.55 5.19
C ALA A 811 -3.16 -37.67 5.66
N ARG A 812 -2.16 -37.43 4.81
CA ARG A 812 -0.94 -36.67 5.13
C ARG A 812 -0.86 -35.35 4.38
N CYS A 813 -1.03 -35.37 3.07
CA CYS A 813 -0.95 -34.17 2.23
C CYS A 813 -2.17 -33.24 2.39
N TYR A 814 -3.35 -33.81 2.72
CA TYR A 814 -4.67 -33.16 2.68
C TYR A 814 -5.57 -33.74 3.80
N PRO A 815 -5.11 -33.75 5.07
CA PRO A 815 -5.80 -34.43 6.16
C PRO A 815 -7.18 -33.83 6.43
N THR A 816 -8.13 -34.64 6.92
CA THR A 816 -9.43 -34.15 7.43
C THR A 816 -9.26 -33.37 8.74
N ILE A 817 -10.31 -32.70 9.21
CA ILE A 817 -10.27 -31.98 10.49
C ILE A 817 -10.02 -32.96 11.64
N GLU A 818 -10.65 -34.13 11.58
CA GLU A 818 -10.52 -35.20 12.59
C GLU A 818 -9.08 -35.72 12.64
N GLN A 819 -8.45 -35.94 11.48
CA GLN A 819 -7.06 -36.35 11.38
C GLN A 819 -6.11 -35.26 11.93
N ILE A 820 -6.37 -33.99 11.62
CA ILE A 820 -5.59 -32.87 12.18
C ILE A 820 -5.70 -32.84 13.71
N VAL A 821 -6.92 -32.97 14.25
CA VAL A 821 -7.19 -32.97 15.70
C VAL A 821 -6.48 -34.13 16.39
N ALA A 822 -6.63 -35.35 15.86
CA ALA A 822 -5.97 -36.54 16.40
C ALA A 822 -4.44 -36.37 16.40
N ARG A 823 -3.90 -35.75 15.35
CA ARG A 823 -2.47 -35.48 15.28
C ARG A 823 -2.01 -34.45 16.31
N VAL A 824 -2.77 -33.37 16.50
CA VAL A 824 -2.50 -32.36 17.53
C VAL A 824 -2.56 -32.96 18.93
N GLU A 825 -3.51 -33.84 19.22
CA GLU A 825 -3.59 -34.59 20.48
C GLU A 825 -2.34 -35.44 20.72
N ALA A 826 -1.95 -36.23 19.71
CA ALA A 826 -0.75 -37.06 19.79
C ALA A 826 0.52 -36.24 20.05
N VAL A 827 0.67 -35.09 19.38
CA VAL A 827 1.80 -34.17 19.59
C VAL A 827 1.77 -33.53 20.98
N CYS A 828 0.60 -33.11 21.47
CA CYS A 828 0.44 -32.55 22.82
C CYS A 828 0.82 -33.55 23.93
N ALA A 829 0.75 -34.86 23.66
CA ALA A 829 1.13 -35.90 24.61
C ALA A 829 2.66 -36.16 24.65
N THR A 830 3.43 -35.66 23.67
CA THR A 830 4.90 -35.80 23.66
C THR A 830 5.58 -34.79 24.57
N GLU A 831 6.84 -35.04 24.95
CA GLU A 831 7.62 -34.11 25.80
C GLU A 831 7.70 -32.70 25.20
N ALA A 832 8.00 -32.61 23.90
CA ALA A 832 8.04 -31.35 23.16
C ALA A 832 6.69 -30.59 23.17
N GLY A 833 5.57 -31.31 23.35
CA GLY A 833 4.21 -30.75 23.29
C GLY A 833 3.56 -30.40 24.63
N LYS A 834 4.14 -30.76 25.78
CA LYS A 834 3.48 -30.67 27.10
C LYS A 834 3.01 -29.27 27.48
N ASN A 835 3.72 -28.23 27.05
CA ASN A 835 3.45 -26.83 27.42
C ASN A 835 2.79 -26.00 26.31
N LEU A 836 2.33 -26.64 25.24
CA LEU A 836 1.64 -25.93 24.16
C LEU A 836 0.33 -25.32 24.68
N ASP A 837 0.13 -24.03 24.49
CA ASP A 837 -1.07 -23.33 24.94
C ASP A 837 -1.66 -22.40 23.87
N ARG A 838 -1.04 -22.32 22.70
CA ARG A 838 -1.52 -21.56 21.53
C ARG A 838 -1.35 -22.35 20.24
N VAL A 839 -2.25 -22.11 19.29
CA VAL A 839 -2.19 -22.68 17.94
C VAL A 839 -2.21 -21.57 16.90
N TYR A 840 -1.32 -21.68 15.91
CA TYR A 840 -1.30 -20.86 14.71
C TYR A 840 -1.36 -21.74 13.46
N VAL A 841 -2.39 -21.57 12.63
CA VAL A 841 -2.59 -22.37 11.41
C VAL A 841 -2.21 -21.55 10.17
N LEU A 842 -1.10 -21.93 9.53
CA LEU A 842 -0.70 -21.39 8.22
C LEU A 842 -1.37 -22.19 7.10
N THR A 843 -2.30 -21.55 6.38
CA THR A 843 -3.16 -22.23 5.41
C THR A 843 -3.67 -21.32 4.28
N ASN A 844 -3.93 -21.92 3.12
CA ASN A 844 -4.71 -21.29 2.05
C ASN A 844 -6.21 -21.64 2.12
N GLY A 845 -6.68 -22.33 3.18
CA GLY A 845 -8.06 -22.77 3.33
C GLY A 845 -9.12 -21.66 3.38
N PRO A 846 -10.37 -21.98 3.00
CA PRO A 846 -11.49 -21.04 3.07
C PRO A 846 -11.93 -20.79 4.53
N ARG A 847 -12.50 -19.60 4.78
CA ARG A 847 -12.85 -19.15 6.14
C ARG A 847 -13.85 -20.06 6.86
N GLU A 848 -14.83 -20.61 6.15
CA GLU A 848 -15.82 -21.53 6.73
C GLU A 848 -15.17 -22.85 7.21
N TRP A 849 -14.24 -23.38 6.42
CA TRP A 849 -13.48 -24.57 6.80
C TRP A 849 -12.58 -24.29 8.02
N LEU A 850 -11.96 -23.11 8.06
CA LEU A 850 -11.14 -22.69 9.20
C LEU A 850 -11.95 -22.52 10.48
N LYS A 851 -13.19 -22.05 10.38
CA LYS A 851 -14.10 -21.98 11.54
C LYS A 851 -14.33 -23.37 12.13
N ALA A 852 -14.68 -24.35 11.28
CA ALA A 852 -14.87 -25.74 11.72
C ALA A 852 -13.59 -26.34 12.33
N LEU A 853 -12.41 -26.09 11.74
CA LEU A 853 -11.15 -26.53 12.31
C LEU A 853 -10.90 -25.92 13.70
N LYS A 854 -11.11 -24.62 13.86
CA LYS A 854 -10.91 -23.91 15.14
C LYS A 854 -11.83 -24.48 16.22
N ASP A 855 -13.09 -24.72 15.89
CA ASP A 855 -14.08 -25.31 16.81
C ASP A 855 -13.68 -26.73 17.21
N ALA A 856 -13.08 -27.51 16.30
CA ALA A 856 -12.59 -28.85 16.59
C ALA A 856 -11.31 -28.83 17.46
N LEU A 857 -10.34 -27.96 17.14
CA LEU A 857 -9.12 -27.78 17.95
C LEU A 857 -9.44 -27.28 19.36
N ALA A 858 -10.46 -26.44 19.53
CA ALA A 858 -10.91 -25.96 20.83
C ALA A 858 -11.43 -27.08 21.74
N LYS A 859 -11.80 -28.24 21.20
CA LYS A 859 -12.24 -29.42 21.97
C LYS A 859 -11.08 -30.28 22.47
N VAL A 860 -9.88 -30.15 21.89
CA VAL A 860 -8.68 -30.89 22.32
C VAL A 860 -8.30 -30.52 23.74
N LYS A 861 -8.19 -29.21 24.01
CA LYS A 861 -7.92 -28.64 25.34
C LYS A 861 -8.23 -27.15 25.37
N LYS A 862 -8.12 -26.54 26.55
CA LYS A 862 -8.26 -25.09 26.72
C LYS A 862 -7.03 -24.35 26.19
N TRP A 863 -7.07 -23.96 24.93
CA TRP A 863 -6.06 -23.08 24.31
C TRP A 863 -6.25 -21.62 24.76
N LYS A 864 -5.15 -20.90 24.99
CA LYS A 864 -5.15 -19.43 25.17
C LYS A 864 -5.49 -18.70 23.87
N SER A 865 -5.09 -19.26 22.71
CA SER A 865 -5.48 -18.74 21.40
C SER A 865 -5.39 -19.80 20.30
N VAL A 866 -6.33 -19.76 19.35
CA VAL A 866 -6.29 -20.51 18.09
C VAL A 866 -6.48 -19.51 16.96
N ARG A 867 -5.42 -19.22 16.20
CA ARG A 867 -5.38 -18.20 15.14
C ARG A 867 -4.91 -18.80 13.82
N THR A 868 -5.14 -18.09 12.73
CA THR A 868 -4.83 -18.55 11.36
C THR A 868 -4.21 -17.45 10.52
N SER A 869 -3.49 -17.82 9.46
CA SER A 869 -2.91 -16.86 8.51
C SER A 869 -3.95 -15.98 7.81
N ARG A 870 -5.21 -16.44 7.74
CA ARG A 870 -6.34 -15.66 7.20
C ARG A 870 -6.87 -14.57 8.14
N GLU A 871 -6.44 -14.58 9.41
CA GLU A 871 -6.74 -13.54 10.41
C GLU A 871 -5.65 -12.46 10.50
N LEU A 872 -4.48 -12.69 9.89
CA LEU A 872 -3.42 -11.68 9.86
C LEU A 872 -3.88 -10.42 9.12
N ARG A 873 -3.45 -9.28 9.66
CA ARG A 873 -3.64 -7.96 9.05
C ARG A 873 -2.37 -7.60 8.32
N LEU A 874 -2.44 -7.78 7.02
CA LEU A 874 -1.33 -7.51 6.11
C LEU A 874 -1.62 -6.24 5.33
N THR A 875 -0.59 -5.40 5.16
CA THR A 875 -0.64 -4.30 4.20
C THR A 875 -0.83 -4.84 2.78
N TRP A 876 -1.15 -3.96 1.84
CA TRP A 876 -1.26 -4.35 0.42
C TRP A 876 0.02 -5.03 -0.07
N GLU A 877 1.18 -4.47 0.27
CA GLU A 877 2.49 -5.01 -0.07
C GLU A 877 2.72 -6.39 0.57
N GLN A 878 2.47 -6.53 1.87
CA GLN A 878 2.70 -7.77 2.63
C GLN A 878 1.87 -8.97 2.15
N LYS A 879 0.74 -8.74 1.46
CA LYS A 879 -0.13 -9.83 0.97
C LYS A 879 0.56 -10.77 0.00
N PHE A 880 1.48 -10.25 -0.82
CA PHE A 880 2.16 -11.03 -1.86
C PHE A 880 3.43 -11.73 -1.36
N VAL A 881 3.84 -11.42 -0.12
CA VAL A 881 4.92 -12.11 0.60
C VAL A 881 4.40 -12.90 1.82
N ALA A 882 3.09 -13.14 1.88
CA ALA A 882 2.44 -13.78 3.03
C ALA A 882 2.97 -15.19 3.37
N GLN A 883 3.48 -15.92 2.37
CA GLN A 883 4.11 -17.22 2.61
C GLN A 883 5.37 -17.09 3.49
N ALA A 884 6.20 -16.07 3.26
CA ALA A 884 7.39 -15.81 4.07
C ALA A 884 7.03 -15.40 5.52
N ILE A 885 5.93 -14.66 5.70
CA ILE A 885 5.38 -14.32 7.03
C ILE A 885 4.99 -15.58 7.79
N ASP A 886 4.24 -16.49 7.16
CA ASP A 886 3.86 -17.78 7.76
C ASP A 886 5.09 -18.63 8.12
N MET A 887 6.11 -18.63 7.26
CA MET A 887 7.37 -19.35 7.51
C MET A 887 8.15 -18.77 8.69
N MET A 888 8.22 -17.44 8.84
CA MET A 888 8.86 -16.80 10.00
C MET A 888 8.18 -17.20 11.31
N ILE A 889 6.83 -17.24 11.33
CA ILE A 889 6.09 -17.65 12.52
C ILE A 889 6.33 -19.14 12.83
N ALA A 890 6.25 -20.00 11.80
CA ALA A 890 6.45 -21.44 11.95
C ALA A 890 7.88 -21.81 12.36
N GLN A 891 8.88 -21.10 11.82
CA GLN A 891 10.28 -21.25 12.20
C GLN A 891 10.46 -21.05 13.71
N ARG A 892 9.80 -20.06 14.30
CA ARG A 892 9.95 -19.73 15.73
C ARG A 892 9.07 -20.57 16.65
N ALA A 893 8.08 -21.32 16.15
CA ALA A 893 7.13 -22.03 17.01
C ALA A 893 7.82 -23.04 17.94
N GLN A 894 7.26 -23.32 19.12
CA GLN A 894 7.79 -24.40 19.96
C GLN A 894 7.68 -25.74 19.24
N VAL A 895 6.54 -26.04 18.63
CA VAL A 895 6.34 -27.23 17.81
C VAL A 895 5.73 -26.82 16.47
N PHE A 896 6.21 -27.42 15.39
CA PHE A 896 5.70 -27.23 14.05
C PHE A 896 5.23 -28.57 13.46
N ILE A 897 3.97 -28.63 13.00
CA ILE A 897 3.43 -29.76 12.25
C ILE A 897 3.31 -29.37 10.78
N GLY A 898 4.16 -29.98 9.96
CA GLY A 898 4.24 -29.81 8.52
C GLY A 898 3.50 -30.90 7.75
N ASN A 899 3.37 -30.73 6.43
CA ASN A 899 2.82 -31.79 5.57
C ASN A 899 3.87 -32.73 4.96
N GLY A 900 5.16 -32.49 5.19
CA GLY A 900 6.29 -33.29 4.67
C GLY A 900 6.54 -33.15 3.16
N PHE A 901 5.50 -32.96 2.35
CA PHE A 901 5.57 -32.90 0.88
C PHE A 901 5.81 -31.50 0.30
N SER A 902 5.67 -30.44 1.09
CA SER A 902 5.86 -29.06 0.60
C SER A 902 7.26 -28.53 0.91
N SER A 903 7.87 -27.85 -0.07
CA SER A 903 9.11 -27.09 0.13
C SER A 903 9.00 -26.03 1.23
N LEU A 904 7.81 -25.47 1.49
CA LEU A 904 7.57 -24.60 2.65
C LEU A 904 7.91 -25.33 3.95
N THR A 905 7.40 -26.55 4.11
CA THR A 905 7.67 -27.39 5.29
C THR A 905 9.18 -27.66 5.41
N ALA A 906 9.83 -28.01 4.30
CA ALA A 906 11.28 -28.25 4.27
C ALA A 906 12.08 -27.01 4.69
N ASN A 907 11.77 -25.84 4.13
CA ASN A 907 12.46 -24.60 4.44
C ASN A 907 12.31 -24.21 5.92
N VAL A 908 11.13 -24.36 6.50
CA VAL A 908 10.92 -24.13 7.95
C VAL A 908 11.79 -25.07 8.77
N ASN A 909 11.81 -26.36 8.44
CA ASN A 909 12.60 -27.35 9.18
C ASN A 909 14.12 -27.14 9.04
N ILE A 910 14.60 -26.78 7.84
CA ILE A 910 16.02 -26.41 7.62
C ILE A 910 16.42 -25.25 8.53
N LEU A 911 15.61 -24.19 8.58
CA LEU A 911 15.90 -23.03 9.42
C LEU A 911 15.87 -23.39 10.90
N ARG A 912 14.91 -24.20 11.34
CA ARG A 912 14.80 -24.69 12.73
C ARG A 912 16.01 -25.53 13.13
N LEU A 913 16.40 -26.49 12.30
CA LEU A 913 17.56 -27.33 12.57
C LEU A 913 18.86 -26.53 12.57
N ALA A 914 19.02 -25.57 11.66
CA ALA A 914 20.18 -24.66 11.66
C ALA A 914 20.24 -23.75 12.89
N GLN A 915 19.10 -23.48 13.53
CA GLN A 915 19.00 -22.77 14.82
C GLN A 915 19.15 -23.68 16.04
N GLY A 916 19.36 -24.99 15.85
CA GLY A 916 19.53 -25.95 16.94
C GLY A 916 18.22 -26.35 17.63
N PHE A 917 17.07 -26.20 16.98
CA PHE A 917 15.82 -26.74 17.51
C PHE A 917 15.86 -28.28 17.51
N GLU A 918 15.37 -28.88 18.58
CA GLU A 918 15.34 -30.34 18.73
C GLU A 918 14.46 -30.99 17.66
N PRO A 919 14.88 -32.12 17.05
CA PRO A 919 14.14 -32.83 16.01
C PRO A 919 12.69 -33.16 16.38
N ASP A 920 12.43 -33.50 17.64
CA ASP A 920 11.08 -33.83 18.15
C ASP A 920 10.09 -32.67 18.08
N THR A 921 10.57 -31.43 17.88
CA THR A 921 9.72 -30.26 17.69
C THR A 921 9.21 -30.10 16.25
N MET A 922 9.68 -30.92 15.31
CA MET A 922 9.32 -30.88 13.90
C MET A 922 8.58 -32.17 13.55
N ARG A 923 7.27 -32.04 13.35
CA ARG A 923 6.35 -33.16 13.17
C ARG A 923 5.70 -33.11 11.79
N PHE A 924 5.22 -34.25 11.30
CA PHE A 924 4.43 -34.34 10.07
C PHE A 924 3.02 -34.88 10.31
N TRP A 925 2.12 -34.75 9.34
CA TRP A 925 0.75 -35.29 9.40
C TRP A 925 0.72 -36.82 9.43
#